data_AF-A0A8T0LV70-F1
#
_entry.id   AF-A0A8T0LV70-F1
#
_cell.length_a   1.000
_cell.length_b   1.000
_cell.length_c   1.000
_cell.angle_alpha   90.00
_cell.angle_beta   90.00
_cell.angle_gamma   90.00
#
_symmetry.space_group_name_H-M   'P 1'
#
loop_
_entity.id
_entity.type
_entity.pdbx_description
1 polymer ?
#
loop_
_entity_poly.entity_id
_entity_poly.type
_entity_poly.pdbx_seq_one_letter_code
_entity_poly.pdbx_strand_id
1 'polypeptide(L)'
;MVSRRVPFQAFKLTVEEQQHWQDRAYQLLDRTLRGYDERDGQGDGRPSIPRHHSELDSIHWKLLKTQDDASIYMEGNRSHQDPHLLGGNWVNPAVMLVVGTIRGDLDEIMLGVETPDFPSLKARSETFINQPVDGAFLTELLYPTEDDPFQFMGIQWTVYEHEWPLKAMVHPRDFVSLMWTGTMIRANGDHIGYEVVQPANLSQCPPLPKPFVRGKAMYATIFKQQEPGIVDVYVHSYVETQGFLMDKLVVNMTWRGMLGFWKTPELAEVKKLQWCMVHRRKQQQVAPLSSGDICSKCIEKQNLLQRRRTTSLNGRSISGTISKMLLLGRHLRRSTNLLLPVQVATMSSLAERFERSLALGKNLPPLSDNAAKLEMYALFKQANLGKNATSRPGMLDFVGRAKWDAWNRLGDMNQDDAKLKYIAIIEDLAAKNGAAKQDEGAQNLEVAGSEDLLVEISEAGLLTIQMNRPSKFNAIDIAMYEGIMKAMESSKTQNNVKAVLLKSSGDYFSSGNDLSMFTSNPNGLSLEAMAEKGAVLLENVVNTFITYPKPVVAVVQGPAVGIAVTILALCDLVYLKETATLHTPFTSLGQSPEACSSLLFPRIMGSARANAMLLLGEKLSAKDAVDTGLATEVYGAAEFDSKVQSKLELLLSRYPQAIQRSKALIRSAETVKELQEVNRRECATLKELWLGPECMDAILKFQSRKH
;
A
#
# COMPACT_ATOMS: atom_id res chain seq x y z
N MET A 1 -8.20 -2.47 19.01
CA MET A 1 -9.29 -3.44 18.74
C MET A 1 -9.41 -4.39 19.92
N VAL A 2 -10.61 -4.90 20.22
CA VAL A 2 -10.77 -6.00 21.19
C VAL A 2 -10.40 -7.31 20.50
N SER A 3 -9.38 -8.01 21.01
CA SER A 3 -9.10 -9.40 20.60
C SER A 3 -10.32 -10.25 20.94
N ARG A 4 -10.90 -10.91 19.93
CA ARG A 4 -11.94 -11.89 20.17
C ARG A 4 -11.26 -13.16 20.64
N ARG A 5 -11.75 -13.75 21.73
CA ARG A 5 -11.24 -15.04 22.19
C ARG A 5 -11.57 -16.10 21.15
N VAL A 6 -10.61 -16.97 20.84
CA VAL A 6 -10.82 -18.15 20.01
C VAL A 6 -11.99 -18.95 20.61
N PRO A 7 -13.05 -19.25 19.84
CA PRO A 7 -14.29 -19.83 20.37
C PRO A 7 -14.21 -21.34 20.58
N PHE A 8 -13.21 -21.99 19.98
CA PHE A 8 -12.92 -23.42 20.13
C PHE A 8 -11.64 -23.60 20.96
N GLN A 9 -11.62 -24.60 21.84
CA GLN A 9 -10.40 -25.00 22.52
C GLN A 9 -9.54 -25.85 21.56
N ALA A 10 -8.22 -25.84 21.75
CA ALA A 10 -7.35 -26.80 21.08
C ALA A 10 -7.65 -28.22 21.57
N PHE A 11 -7.56 -29.20 20.68
CA PHE A 11 -7.86 -30.60 20.96
C PHE A 11 -6.79 -31.53 20.36
N LYS A 12 -6.93 -32.83 20.60
CA LYS A 12 -6.15 -33.87 19.92
C LYS A 12 -7.10 -34.85 19.24
N LEU A 13 -6.75 -35.25 18.04
CA LEU A 13 -7.48 -36.26 17.26
C LEU A 13 -6.93 -37.67 17.57
N THR A 14 -7.76 -38.70 17.52
CA THR A 14 -7.31 -40.11 17.62
C THR A 14 -6.52 -40.52 16.38
N VAL A 15 -5.74 -41.60 16.44
CA VAL A 15 -4.91 -42.05 15.28
C VAL A 15 -5.78 -42.31 14.05
N GLU A 16 -6.98 -42.84 14.25
CA GLU A 16 -7.98 -43.10 13.21
C GLU A 16 -8.54 -41.80 12.60
N GLU A 17 -8.80 -40.78 13.43
CA GLU A 17 -9.19 -39.45 12.96
C GLU A 17 -8.04 -38.75 12.20
N GLN A 18 -6.80 -38.89 12.67
CA GLN A 18 -5.62 -38.33 12.00
C GLN A 18 -5.42 -38.95 10.61
N GLN A 19 -5.47 -40.28 10.51
CA GLN A 19 -5.42 -41.00 9.24
C GLN A 19 -6.57 -40.58 8.31
N HIS A 20 -7.80 -40.45 8.83
CA HIS A 20 -8.94 -40.00 8.04
C HIS A 20 -8.73 -38.62 7.40
N TRP A 21 -8.14 -37.66 8.12
CA TRP A 21 -7.86 -36.34 7.56
C TRP A 21 -6.71 -36.36 6.55
N GLN A 22 -5.67 -37.17 6.79
CA GLN A 22 -4.57 -37.40 5.84
C GLN A 22 -5.10 -38.01 4.53
N ASP A 23 -5.82 -39.13 4.59
CA ASP A 23 -6.36 -39.84 3.42
C ASP A 23 -7.17 -38.91 2.51
N ARG A 24 -8.00 -38.04 3.10
CA ARG A 24 -8.80 -37.06 2.35
C ARG A 24 -7.95 -35.94 1.73
N ALA A 25 -6.87 -35.54 2.40
CA ALA A 25 -5.96 -34.54 1.86
C ALA A 25 -5.20 -35.09 0.65
N TYR A 26 -4.72 -36.34 0.73
CA TYR A 26 -4.16 -37.08 -0.41
C TYR A 26 -5.15 -37.22 -1.56
N GLN A 27 -6.42 -37.58 -1.29
CA GLN A 27 -7.46 -37.68 -2.33
C GLN A 27 -7.70 -36.36 -3.08
N LEU A 28 -7.63 -35.21 -2.40
CA LEU A 28 -7.78 -33.90 -3.04
C LEU A 28 -6.54 -33.51 -3.85
N LEU A 29 -5.34 -33.83 -3.35
CA LEU A 29 -4.07 -33.59 -4.06
C LEU A 29 -3.97 -34.43 -5.33
N ASP A 30 -4.18 -35.74 -5.23
CA ASP A 30 -4.14 -36.70 -6.35
C ASP A 30 -5.20 -36.42 -7.42
N ARG A 31 -6.38 -35.92 -7.03
CA ARG A 31 -7.37 -35.40 -7.99
C ARG A 31 -6.86 -34.15 -8.73
N THR A 32 -6.22 -33.23 -8.01
CA THR A 32 -5.75 -31.96 -8.58
C THR A 32 -4.54 -32.17 -9.48
N LEU A 33 -3.66 -33.12 -9.14
CA LEU A 33 -2.55 -33.56 -9.99
C LEU A 33 -3.04 -34.19 -11.30
N ARG A 34 -4.12 -34.99 -11.28
CA ARG A 34 -4.71 -35.51 -12.53
C ARG A 34 -5.27 -34.39 -13.41
N GLY A 35 -5.98 -33.42 -12.84
CA GLY A 35 -6.44 -32.23 -13.58
C GLY A 35 -5.30 -31.35 -14.11
N TYR A 36 -4.13 -31.38 -13.47
CA TYR A 36 -2.91 -30.74 -13.94
C TYR A 36 -2.29 -31.48 -15.14
N ASP A 37 -2.12 -32.81 -15.04
CA ASP A 37 -1.57 -33.63 -16.12
C ASP A 37 -2.49 -33.64 -17.36
N GLU A 38 -3.81 -33.54 -17.17
CA GLU A 38 -4.82 -33.37 -18.21
C GLU A 38 -4.71 -32.01 -18.93
N ARG A 39 -4.43 -30.90 -18.21
CA ARG A 39 -4.20 -29.56 -18.79
C ARG A 39 -3.08 -29.57 -19.83
N ASP A 40 -1.99 -30.27 -19.49
CA ASP A 40 -0.75 -30.29 -20.27
C ASP A 40 -0.67 -31.46 -21.27
N GLY A 41 -1.70 -32.31 -21.31
CA GLY A 41 -1.88 -33.35 -22.33
C GLY A 41 -0.92 -34.53 -22.21
N GLN A 42 -0.53 -34.94 -21.00
CA GLN A 42 0.49 -35.99 -20.82
C GLN A 42 0.04 -37.43 -21.20
N GLY A 43 -1.19 -37.62 -21.69
CA GLY A 43 -1.69 -38.94 -22.11
C GLY A 43 -0.93 -39.59 -23.28
N ASP A 44 -0.31 -38.80 -24.15
CA ASP A 44 0.19 -39.24 -25.46
C ASP A 44 1.71 -39.47 -25.53
N GLY A 45 2.44 -39.33 -24.41
CA GLY A 45 3.88 -39.62 -24.33
C GLY A 45 4.79 -38.72 -25.19
N ARG A 46 4.32 -37.54 -25.60
CA ARG A 46 5.11 -36.51 -26.31
C ARG A 46 5.46 -35.37 -25.36
N PRO A 47 6.64 -34.73 -25.51
CA PRO A 47 6.93 -33.50 -24.78
C PRO A 47 6.01 -32.38 -25.26
N SER A 48 5.06 -31.99 -24.41
CA SER A 48 4.17 -30.85 -24.69
C SER A 48 4.89 -29.54 -24.38
N ILE A 49 4.69 -28.55 -25.25
CA ILE A 49 4.99 -27.15 -24.92
C ILE A 49 3.89 -26.70 -23.96
N PRO A 50 4.21 -26.12 -22.78
CA PRO A 50 3.19 -25.62 -21.86
C PRO A 50 2.26 -24.63 -22.57
N ARG A 51 0.94 -24.86 -22.48
CA ARG A 51 -0.05 -23.96 -23.10
C ARG A 51 -0.01 -22.61 -22.39
N HIS A 52 -0.24 -21.53 -23.14
CA HIS A 52 -0.36 -20.22 -22.51
C HIS A 52 -1.52 -20.23 -21.51
N HIS A 53 -1.35 -19.63 -20.34
CA HIS A 53 -2.33 -19.75 -19.24
C HIS A 53 -3.72 -19.19 -19.56
N SER A 54 -3.86 -18.44 -20.66
CA SER A 54 -5.12 -17.94 -21.21
C SER A 54 -5.82 -18.88 -22.21
N GLU A 55 -5.24 -20.02 -22.55
CA GLU A 55 -5.65 -20.90 -23.67
C GLU A 55 -6.18 -22.28 -23.23
N LEU A 56 -6.90 -22.32 -22.10
CA LEU A 56 -7.64 -23.52 -21.68
C LEU A 56 -8.91 -23.74 -22.52
N ASP A 57 -9.41 -24.99 -22.52
CA ASP A 57 -10.60 -25.38 -23.28
C ASP A 57 -11.87 -24.60 -22.88
N SER A 58 -12.40 -23.83 -23.84
CA SER A 58 -13.62 -23.02 -23.67
C SER A 58 -14.92 -23.82 -23.56
N ILE A 59 -14.93 -25.14 -23.85
CA ILE A 59 -16.11 -25.99 -23.71
C ILE A 59 -16.39 -26.27 -22.23
N HIS A 60 -15.34 -26.62 -21.46
CA HIS A 60 -15.46 -26.83 -20.01
C HIS A 60 -15.20 -25.55 -19.19
N TRP A 61 -14.20 -24.74 -19.56
CA TRP A 61 -13.71 -23.60 -18.77
C TRP A 61 -14.08 -22.24 -19.38
N LYS A 62 -14.96 -21.51 -18.70
CA LYS A 62 -15.27 -20.12 -19.04
C LYS A 62 -14.23 -19.18 -18.44
N LEU A 63 -13.37 -18.59 -19.29
CA LEU A 63 -12.45 -17.52 -18.86
C LEU A 63 -13.24 -16.36 -18.23
N LEU A 64 -12.82 -15.96 -17.03
CA LEU A 64 -13.41 -14.83 -16.29
C LEU A 64 -12.52 -13.59 -16.34
N LYS A 65 -11.20 -13.76 -16.21
CA LYS A 65 -10.22 -12.67 -16.21
C LYS A 65 -8.81 -13.20 -16.49
N THR A 66 -7.98 -12.37 -17.11
CA THR A 66 -6.52 -12.52 -17.22
C THR A 66 -5.84 -11.28 -16.63
N GLN A 67 -4.61 -11.47 -16.15
CA GLN A 67 -3.57 -10.47 -15.90
C GLN A 67 -2.23 -11.02 -16.44
N ASP A 68 -1.20 -10.20 -16.44
CA ASP A 68 0.07 -10.42 -17.17
C ASP A 68 0.66 -11.84 -17.00
N ASP A 69 0.73 -12.38 -15.77
CA ASP A 69 1.26 -13.72 -15.48
C ASP A 69 0.20 -14.76 -15.00
N ALA A 70 -1.11 -14.46 -15.05
CA ALA A 70 -2.16 -15.35 -14.51
C ALA A 70 -3.58 -15.20 -15.12
N SER A 71 -4.34 -16.30 -15.20
CA SER A 71 -5.74 -16.34 -15.65
C SER A 71 -6.64 -17.13 -14.69
N ILE A 72 -7.90 -16.70 -14.57
CA ILE A 72 -8.96 -17.41 -13.82
C ILE A 72 -10.14 -17.80 -14.72
N TYR A 73 -10.59 -19.02 -14.52
CA TYR A 73 -11.72 -19.65 -15.18
C TYR A 73 -12.79 -20.05 -14.16
N MET A 74 -14.02 -20.21 -14.63
CA MET A 74 -15.12 -20.86 -13.92
C MET A 74 -15.67 -21.98 -14.79
N GLU A 75 -16.07 -23.08 -14.17
CA GLU A 75 -16.73 -24.20 -14.86
C GLU A 75 -18.01 -23.72 -15.57
N GLY A 76 -18.14 -24.03 -16.87
CA GLY A 76 -19.21 -23.51 -17.72
C GLY A 76 -20.58 -24.11 -17.45
N ASN A 77 -20.65 -25.36 -16.96
CA ASN A 77 -21.88 -26.15 -16.88
C ASN A 77 -22.15 -26.68 -15.46
N ARG A 78 -22.72 -25.83 -14.60
CA ARG A 78 -23.11 -26.14 -13.21
C ARG A 78 -24.19 -27.21 -13.03
N SER A 79 -24.60 -27.89 -14.11
CA SER A 79 -25.55 -29.02 -14.06
C SER A 79 -24.92 -30.29 -13.50
N HIS A 80 -23.58 -30.43 -13.61
CA HIS A 80 -22.85 -31.49 -12.93
C HIS A 80 -22.56 -31.12 -11.47
N GLN A 81 -23.44 -31.53 -10.58
CA GLN A 81 -23.03 -31.73 -9.18
C GLN A 81 -22.20 -33.01 -9.11
N ASP A 82 -20.93 -32.91 -8.73
CA ASP A 82 -20.11 -34.07 -8.41
C ASP A 82 -20.58 -34.68 -7.08
N PRO A 83 -21.13 -35.91 -7.06
CA PRO A 83 -21.63 -36.55 -5.84
C PRO A 83 -20.50 -37.03 -4.92
N HIS A 84 -19.24 -37.01 -5.37
CA HIS A 84 -18.07 -37.46 -4.62
C HIS A 84 -17.21 -36.29 -4.10
N LEU A 85 -17.72 -35.05 -4.11
CA LEU A 85 -16.98 -33.88 -3.65
C LEU A 85 -16.67 -33.98 -2.13
N LEU A 86 -15.39 -33.85 -1.79
CA LEU A 86 -14.92 -33.89 -0.39
C LEU A 86 -15.48 -32.68 0.39
N GLY A 87 -15.68 -32.82 1.71
CA GLY A 87 -16.31 -31.77 2.56
C GLY A 87 -17.83 -31.90 2.79
N GLY A 88 -18.47 -32.93 2.24
CA GLY A 88 -19.89 -33.28 2.51
C GLY A 88 -20.88 -32.52 1.63
N ASN A 89 -22.12 -32.30 2.10
CA ASN A 89 -23.17 -31.68 1.28
C ASN A 89 -22.82 -30.23 0.91
N TRP A 90 -22.54 -29.94 -0.36
CA TRP A 90 -22.26 -28.59 -0.87
C TRP A 90 -23.53 -27.95 -1.46
N VAL A 91 -23.73 -26.65 -1.22
CA VAL A 91 -24.86 -25.89 -1.76
C VAL A 91 -24.39 -24.93 -2.86
N ASN A 92 -24.57 -25.32 -4.12
CA ASN A 92 -24.15 -24.53 -5.29
C ASN A 92 -22.67 -24.07 -5.22
N PRO A 93 -21.70 -25.01 -5.21
CA PRO A 93 -20.29 -24.64 -5.26
C PRO A 93 -19.95 -23.92 -6.57
N ALA A 94 -19.27 -22.78 -6.48
CA ALA A 94 -18.56 -22.19 -7.60
C ALA A 94 -17.22 -22.90 -7.78
N VAL A 95 -17.09 -23.64 -8.89
CA VAL A 95 -15.83 -24.29 -9.30
C VAL A 95 -15.01 -23.32 -10.14
N MET A 96 -13.77 -23.08 -9.74
CA MET A 96 -12.85 -22.13 -10.39
C MET A 96 -11.44 -22.70 -10.48
N LEU A 97 -10.82 -22.53 -11.65
CA LEU A 97 -9.44 -22.90 -11.94
C LEU A 97 -8.63 -21.61 -12.14
N VAL A 98 -7.49 -21.49 -11.45
CA VAL A 98 -6.51 -20.40 -11.65
C VAL A 98 -5.20 -20.99 -12.13
N VAL A 99 -4.63 -20.45 -13.21
CA VAL A 99 -3.39 -20.93 -13.83
C VAL A 99 -2.48 -19.76 -14.22
N GLY A 100 -1.17 -19.98 -14.24
CA GLY A 100 -0.18 -18.97 -14.61
C GLY A 100 1.22 -19.32 -14.11
N THR A 101 2.13 -18.35 -14.12
CA THR A 101 3.53 -18.57 -13.71
C THR A 101 3.99 -17.55 -12.69
N ILE A 102 4.92 -17.94 -11.82
CA ILE A 102 5.61 -17.07 -10.86
C ILE A 102 7.11 -17.13 -11.18
N ARG A 103 7.79 -15.99 -11.07
CA ARG A 103 9.25 -15.90 -11.18
C ARG A 103 9.90 -16.14 -9.82
N GLY A 104 10.85 -17.07 -9.78
CA GLY A 104 11.50 -17.56 -8.56
C GLY A 104 11.76 -19.06 -8.64
N ASP A 105 12.47 -19.60 -7.67
CA ASP A 105 12.65 -21.04 -7.51
C ASP A 105 11.61 -21.59 -6.51
N LEU A 106 11.27 -22.87 -6.63
CA LEU A 106 10.19 -23.52 -5.91
C LEU A 106 10.33 -23.41 -4.39
N ASP A 107 11.53 -23.58 -3.86
CA ASP A 107 11.81 -23.48 -2.42
C ASP A 107 11.53 -22.05 -1.89
N GLU A 108 11.72 -21.02 -2.71
CA GLU A 108 11.40 -19.64 -2.33
C GLU A 108 9.88 -19.41 -2.31
N ILE A 109 9.17 -19.96 -3.30
CA ILE A 109 7.71 -19.91 -3.36
C ILE A 109 7.09 -20.70 -2.20
N MET A 110 7.63 -21.87 -1.88
CA MET A 110 7.17 -22.68 -0.74
C MET A 110 7.49 -22.04 0.61
N LEU A 111 8.63 -21.33 0.74
CA LEU A 111 8.89 -20.44 1.87
C LEU A 111 7.87 -19.28 1.94
N GLY A 112 7.34 -18.81 0.82
CA GLY A 112 6.20 -17.90 0.80
C GLY A 112 4.88 -18.55 1.25
N VAL A 113 4.62 -19.78 0.81
CA VAL A 113 3.36 -20.52 1.06
C VAL A 113 3.24 -21.00 2.52
N GLU A 114 4.30 -21.56 3.11
CA GLU A 114 4.26 -22.23 4.41
C GLU A 114 3.73 -21.32 5.54
N THR A 115 2.80 -21.81 6.35
CA THR A 115 2.18 -21.04 7.45
C THR A 115 1.91 -21.93 8.68
N PRO A 116 2.96 -22.40 9.38
CA PRO A 116 2.87 -23.35 10.48
C PRO A 116 2.34 -22.74 11.79
N ASP A 117 2.26 -21.42 11.88
CA ASP A 117 1.64 -20.72 13.01
C ASP A 117 0.62 -19.65 12.55
N PHE A 118 -0.30 -19.28 13.45
CA PHE A 118 -1.33 -18.29 13.14
C PHE A 118 -0.76 -16.89 12.81
N PRO A 119 0.30 -16.38 13.46
CA PRO A 119 0.98 -15.16 13.02
C PRO A 119 1.41 -15.17 11.54
N SER A 120 1.98 -16.28 11.07
CA SER A 120 2.41 -16.47 9.67
C SER A 120 1.20 -16.53 8.73
N LEU A 121 0.16 -17.28 9.10
CA LEU A 121 -1.12 -17.30 8.37
C LEU A 121 -1.72 -15.90 8.26
N LYS A 122 -1.71 -15.14 9.35
CA LYS A 122 -2.27 -13.79 9.38
C LYS A 122 -1.49 -12.82 8.49
N ALA A 123 -0.16 -12.83 8.57
CA ALA A 123 0.69 -12.04 7.69
C ALA A 123 0.46 -12.38 6.20
N ARG A 124 0.26 -13.67 5.90
CA ARG A 124 -0.11 -14.15 4.55
C ARG A 124 -1.46 -13.59 4.10
N SER A 125 -2.53 -13.76 4.89
CA SER A 125 -3.88 -13.26 4.54
C SER A 125 -3.95 -11.73 4.41
N GLU A 126 -3.26 -10.99 5.28
CA GLU A 126 -3.19 -9.52 5.20
C GLU A 126 -2.45 -9.08 3.91
N THR A 127 -1.35 -9.76 3.54
CA THR A 127 -0.60 -9.51 2.29
C THR A 127 -1.40 -9.88 1.04
N PHE A 128 -2.11 -11.01 1.06
CA PHE A 128 -2.83 -11.56 -0.08
C PHE A 128 -4.14 -10.80 -0.35
N ILE A 129 -4.99 -10.65 0.67
CA ILE A 129 -6.38 -10.22 0.53
C ILE A 129 -6.57 -8.74 0.91
N ASN A 130 -5.63 -8.14 1.65
CA ASN A 130 -5.76 -6.83 2.30
C ASN A 130 -7.03 -6.78 3.18
N GLN A 131 -7.26 -7.84 3.96
CA GLN A 131 -8.30 -7.90 4.99
C GLN A 131 -7.72 -8.56 6.25
N PRO A 132 -7.98 -8.02 7.46
CA PRO A 132 -7.52 -8.61 8.70
C PRO A 132 -8.26 -9.94 8.95
N VAL A 133 -7.51 -11.00 9.16
CA VAL A 133 -8.02 -12.31 9.61
C VAL A 133 -7.82 -12.45 11.12
N ASP A 134 -8.79 -13.08 11.78
CA ASP A 134 -8.70 -13.51 13.19
C ASP A 134 -8.86 -15.04 13.23
N GLY A 135 -8.23 -15.75 14.16
CA GLY A 135 -8.12 -17.22 14.04
C GLY A 135 -7.14 -17.90 14.98
N ALA A 136 -7.00 -19.22 14.80
CA ALA A 136 -6.03 -20.08 15.49
C ALA A 136 -5.90 -21.46 14.81
N PHE A 137 -4.76 -22.13 15.04
CA PHE A 137 -4.70 -23.59 14.90
C PHE A 137 -5.37 -24.27 16.10
N LEU A 138 -6.09 -25.36 15.84
CA LEU A 138 -6.86 -26.11 16.84
C LEU A 138 -6.26 -27.49 17.13
N THR A 139 -5.59 -28.08 16.14
CA THR A 139 -4.72 -29.26 16.28
C THR A 139 -3.72 -29.26 15.13
N GLU A 140 -2.50 -29.71 15.43
CA GLU A 140 -1.41 -29.94 14.47
C GLU A 140 -1.25 -31.46 14.27
N LEU A 141 -0.86 -31.87 13.06
CA LEU A 141 -0.88 -33.26 12.58
C LEU A 141 0.47 -33.69 11.99
N LEU A 142 1.08 -32.82 11.18
CA LEU A 142 2.40 -33.02 10.59
C LEU A 142 3.18 -31.69 10.70
N TYR A 143 4.49 -31.80 10.87
CA TYR A 143 5.41 -30.68 11.11
C TYR A 143 6.57 -30.73 10.12
N PRO A 144 7.31 -29.62 9.92
CA PRO A 144 8.49 -29.61 9.05
C PRO A 144 9.53 -30.65 9.45
N THR A 145 10.18 -31.25 8.47
CA THR A 145 11.28 -32.21 8.65
C THR A 145 12.56 -31.71 7.95
N GLU A 146 13.68 -32.43 8.09
CA GLU A 146 14.89 -32.11 7.31
C GLU A 146 14.74 -32.52 5.83
N ASP A 147 13.88 -33.51 5.52
CA ASP A 147 13.63 -34.01 4.16
C ASP A 147 12.55 -33.20 3.40
N ASP A 148 11.51 -32.72 4.09
CA ASP A 148 10.53 -31.74 3.59
C ASP A 148 10.35 -30.61 4.63
N PRO A 149 11.09 -29.49 4.50
CA PRO A 149 11.01 -28.36 5.43
C PRO A 149 9.74 -27.51 5.23
N PHE A 150 8.95 -27.78 4.19
CA PHE A 150 7.68 -27.11 3.91
C PHE A 150 6.47 -27.96 4.34
N GLN A 151 6.72 -29.17 4.87
CA GLN A 151 5.69 -30.06 5.36
C GLN A 151 4.98 -29.46 6.57
N PHE A 152 3.68 -29.25 6.46
CA PHE A 152 2.85 -28.90 7.62
C PHE A 152 1.44 -29.40 7.39
N MET A 153 0.81 -30.03 8.38
CA MET A 153 -0.61 -30.35 8.35
C MET A 153 -1.24 -29.97 9.68
N GLY A 154 -2.38 -29.28 9.63
CA GLY A 154 -3.12 -28.87 10.82
C GLY A 154 -4.55 -28.45 10.51
N ILE A 155 -5.39 -28.41 11.54
CA ILE A 155 -6.77 -27.91 11.43
C ILE A 155 -6.81 -26.51 12.05
N GLN A 156 -7.23 -25.54 11.24
CA GLN A 156 -7.33 -24.13 11.58
C GLN A 156 -8.78 -23.66 11.64
N TRP A 157 -9.02 -22.67 12.48
CA TRP A 157 -10.22 -21.82 12.45
C TRP A 157 -9.82 -20.40 12.07
N THR A 158 -10.55 -19.81 11.11
CA THR A 158 -10.32 -18.44 10.65
C THR A 158 -11.64 -17.70 10.44
N VAL A 159 -11.68 -16.42 10.78
CA VAL A 159 -12.80 -15.51 10.53
C VAL A 159 -12.38 -14.41 9.57
N TYR A 160 -13.20 -14.20 8.55
CA TYR A 160 -13.11 -13.05 7.65
C TYR A 160 -14.28 -12.10 7.95
N GLU A 161 -13.95 -10.88 8.39
CA GLU A 161 -14.88 -9.76 8.38
C GLU A 161 -14.62 -8.88 7.16
N HIS A 162 -15.68 -8.24 6.65
CA HIS A 162 -15.56 -7.25 5.60
C HIS A 162 -15.64 -5.83 6.15
N GLU A 163 -15.01 -4.91 5.44
CA GLU A 163 -15.06 -3.48 5.73
C GLU A 163 -16.36 -2.84 5.21
N TRP A 164 -16.56 -1.56 5.53
CA TRP A 164 -17.66 -0.78 4.97
C TRP A 164 -17.46 -0.57 3.44
N PRO A 165 -18.50 -0.69 2.59
CA PRO A 165 -19.91 -0.93 2.91
C PRO A 165 -20.33 -2.42 2.93
N LEU A 166 -19.43 -3.36 2.59
CA LEU A 166 -19.77 -4.79 2.51
C LEU A 166 -20.25 -5.36 3.86
N LYS A 167 -19.72 -4.85 4.98
CA LYS A 167 -20.14 -5.18 6.35
C LYS A 167 -21.64 -4.99 6.62
N ALA A 168 -22.32 -4.12 5.86
CA ALA A 168 -23.76 -3.87 5.99
C ALA A 168 -24.64 -4.86 5.20
N MET A 169 -24.04 -5.72 4.36
CA MET A 169 -24.75 -6.61 3.43
C MET A 169 -24.30 -8.07 3.51
N VAL A 170 -23.10 -8.34 4.03
CA VAL A 170 -22.51 -9.67 4.10
C VAL A 170 -22.11 -9.99 5.53
N HIS A 171 -22.72 -11.05 6.08
CA HIS A 171 -22.42 -11.58 7.39
C HIS A 171 -20.96 -12.06 7.50
N PRO A 172 -20.27 -11.87 8.64
CA PRO A 172 -18.95 -12.46 8.89
C PRO A 172 -18.95 -13.97 8.66
N ARG A 173 -17.92 -14.47 7.97
CA ARG A 173 -17.77 -15.92 7.72
C ARG A 173 -16.69 -16.51 8.59
N ASP A 174 -17.03 -17.61 9.26
CA ASP A 174 -16.08 -18.46 9.98
C ASP A 174 -15.82 -19.73 9.17
N PHE A 175 -14.56 -20.14 9.09
CA PHE A 175 -14.13 -21.36 8.40
C PHE A 175 -13.42 -22.25 9.40
N VAL A 176 -13.66 -23.56 9.31
CA VAL A 176 -12.91 -24.60 10.02
C VAL A 176 -12.41 -25.56 8.95
N SER A 177 -11.09 -25.62 8.78
CA SER A 177 -10.48 -26.29 7.63
C SER A 177 -9.22 -27.04 8.03
N LEU A 178 -9.02 -28.21 7.43
CA LEU A 178 -7.70 -28.80 7.32
C LEU A 178 -6.88 -27.98 6.31
N MET A 179 -5.62 -27.74 6.63
CA MET A 179 -4.60 -27.24 5.71
C MET A 179 -3.42 -28.22 5.70
N TRP A 180 -2.85 -28.47 4.53
CA TRP A 180 -1.67 -29.30 4.34
C TRP A 180 -0.76 -28.68 3.28
N THR A 181 0.50 -28.45 3.61
CA THR A 181 1.56 -28.02 2.70
C THR A 181 2.70 -29.03 2.70
N GLY A 182 3.53 -28.98 1.66
CA GLY A 182 4.77 -29.73 1.56
C GLY A 182 5.36 -29.71 0.16
N THR A 183 6.42 -30.48 -0.04
CA THR A 183 7.07 -30.73 -1.32
C THR A 183 7.12 -32.23 -1.62
N MET A 184 7.27 -32.59 -2.90
CA MET A 184 7.54 -33.97 -3.30
C MET A 184 8.17 -34.06 -4.68
N ILE A 185 9.00 -35.08 -4.89
CA ILE A 185 9.45 -35.50 -6.22
C ILE A 185 8.46 -36.56 -6.73
N ARG A 186 7.82 -36.30 -7.86
CA ARG A 186 6.88 -37.22 -8.52
C ARG A 186 7.64 -38.36 -9.23
N ALA A 187 6.96 -39.46 -9.50
CA ALA A 187 7.53 -40.61 -10.19
C ALA A 187 8.00 -40.34 -11.65
N ASN A 188 7.57 -39.23 -12.26
CA ASN A 188 8.06 -38.76 -13.56
C ASN A 188 9.31 -37.85 -13.47
N GLY A 189 9.79 -37.56 -12.26
CA GLY A 189 10.93 -36.68 -12.00
C GLY A 189 10.58 -35.22 -11.69
N ASP A 190 9.31 -34.81 -11.78
CA ASP A 190 8.89 -33.44 -11.45
C ASP A 190 9.08 -33.15 -9.96
N HIS A 191 9.83 -32.09 -9.63
CA HIS A 191 9.80 -31.51 -8.29
C HIS A 191 8.61 -30.54 -8.17
N ILE A 192 7.70 -30.81 -7.23
CA ILE A 192 6.52 -29.99 -6.97
C ILE A 192 6.40 -29.61 -5.50
N GLY A 193 5.85 -28.41 -5.27
CA GLY A 193 5.29 -27.99 -4.00
C GLY A 193 3.76 -27.98 -4.06
N TYR A 194 3.09 -28.08 -2.92
CA TYR A 194 1.64 -28.09 -2.86
C TYR A 194 1.08 -27.37 -1.62
N GLU A 195 -0.14 -26.84 -1.77
CA GLU A 195 -1.03 -26.51 -0.65
C GLU A 195 -2.40 -27.16 -0.90
N VAL A 196 -2.98 -27.75 0.14
CA VAL A 196 -4.29 -28.43 0.11
C VAL A 196 -5.12 -27.91 1.28
N VAL A 197 -6.31 -27.39 1.00
CA VAL A 197 -7.26 -26.90 2.01
C VAL A 197 -8.62 -27.53 1.79
N GLN A 198 -9.22 -28.10 2.84
CA GLN A 198 -10.57 -28.68 2.80
C GLN A 198 -11.38 -28.41 4.09
N PRO A 199 -12.73 -28.33 4.02
CA PRO A 199 -13.57 -28.12 5.19
C PRO A 199 -13.46 -29.27 6.22
N ALA A 200 -13.12 -28.93 7.46
CA ALA A 200 -13.02 -29.88 8.57
C ALA A 200 -14.32 -29.88 9.40
N ASN A 201 -15.24 -30.78 9.04
CA ASN A 201 -16.52 -30.96 9.74
C ASN A 201 -16.32 -31.75 11.05
N LEU A 202 -15.93 -31.06 12.12
CA LEU A 202 -15.68 -31.63 13.45
C LEU A 202 -16.81 -31.33 14.44
N SER A 203 -17.15 -32.30 15.30
CA SER A 203 -18.15 -32.13 16.37
C SER A 203 -17.68 -31.18 17.48
N GLN A 204 -16.36 -31.08 17.65
CA GLN A 204 -15.65 -30.15 18.53
C GLN A 204 -15.76 -28.68 18.05
N CYS A 205 -16.08 -28.46 16.77
CA CYS A 205 -16.08 -27.14 16.11
C CYS A 205 -17.43 -26.80 15.45
N PRO A 206 -18.55 -26.78 16.21
CA PRO A 206 -19.88 -26.49 15.67
C PRO A 206 -19.95 -25.08 15.03
N PRO A 207 -20.93 -24.81 14.14
CA PRO A 207 -21.15 -23.47 13.59
C PRO A 207 -21.35 -22.42 14.69
N LEU A 208 -20.72 -21.25 14.52
CA LEU A 208 -20.85 -20.15 15.47
C LEU A 208 -22.27 -19.55 15.44
N PRO A 209 -22.75 -18.96 16.56
CA PRO A 209 -24.04 -18.30 16.59
C PRO A 209 -24.10 -17.09 15.65
N LYS A 210 -25.31 -16.68 15.25
CA LYS A 210 -25.53 -15.46 14.47
C LYS A 210 -24.87 -14.25 15.17
N PRO A 211 -24.20 -13.34 14.44
CA PRO A 211 -24.30 -13.12 13.00
C PRO A 211 -23.39 -13.98 12.11
N PHE A 212 -22.59 -14.91 12.66
CA PHE A 212 -21.65 -15.70 11.86
C PHE A 212 -22.34 -16.68 10.90
N VAL A 213 -21.65 -16.99 9.79
CA VAL A 213 -22.03 -18.02 8.82
C VAL A 213 -20.83 -18.93 8.55
N ARG A 214 -20.96 -20.22 8.86
CA ARG A 214 -19.95 -21.24 8.55
C ARG A 214 -19.75 -21.32 7.04
N GLY A 215 -18.58 -20.90 6.56
CA GLY A 215 -18.20 -20.97 5.16
C GLY A 215 -17.62 -22.34 4.80
N LYS A 216 -17.80 -22.74 3.53
CA LYS A 216 -17.06 -23.83 2.91
C LYS A 216 -16.23 -23.31 1.74
N ALA A 217 -14.93 -23.57 1.82
CA ALA A 217 -13.98 -23.40 0.74
C ALA A 217 -13.06 -24.62 0.73
N MET A 218 -12.75 -25.12 -0.46
CA MET A 218 -11.84 -26.24 -0.68
C MET A 218 -10.99 -25.93 -1.91
N TYR A 219 -9.69 -26.15 -1.83
CA TYR A 219 -8.81 -26.06 -2.99
C TYR A 219 -7.58 -26.93 -2.81
N ALA A 220 -6.90 -27.21 -3.92
CA ALA A 220 -5.49 -27.54 -3.89
C ALA A 220 -4.75 -26.74 -4.96
N THR A 221 -3.51 -26.38 -4.63
CA THR A 221 -2.57 -25.66 -5.48
C THR A 221 -1.37 -26.55 -5.74
N ILE A 222 -0.98 -26.68 -7.00
CA ILE A 222 0.29 -27.29 -7.44
C ILE A 222 1.22 -26.17 -7.87
N PHE A 223 2.47 -26.23 -7.38
CA PHE A 223 3.59 -25.39 -7.81
C PHE A 223 4.64 -26.31 -8.45
N LYS A 224 4.85 -26.24 -9.76
CA LYS A 224 5.86 -27.05 -10.46
C LYS A 224 7.02 -26.19 -10.94
N GLN A 225 8.25 -26.57 -10.60
CA GLN A 225 9.43 -25.99 -11.25
C GLN A 225 9.46 -26.44 -12.72
N GLN A 226 9.44 -25.47 -13.66
CA GLN A 226 9.51 -25.76 -15.10
C GLN A 226 10.95 -25.60 -15.59
N GLU A 227 11.56 -24.45 -15.32
CA GLU A 227 12.97 -24.14 -15.53
C GLU A 227 13.49 -23.23 -14.39
N PRO A 228 14.81 -23.06 -14.19
CA PRO A 228 15.34 -22.23 -13.11
C PRO A 228 14.79 -20.80 -13.14
N GLY A 229 14.25 -20.33 -12.03
CA GLY A 229 13.58 -19.03 -11.92
C GLY A 229 12.16 -18.96 -12.49
N ILE A 230 11.55 -20.06 -12.96
CA ILE A 230 10.13 -20.11 -13.35
C ILE A 230 9.41 -21.34 -12.74
N VAL A 231 8.36 -21.05 -11.98
CA VAL A 231 7.42 -22.02 -11.42
C VAL A 231 6.03 -21.80 -12.02
N ASP A 232 5.42 -22.85 -12.53
CA ASP A 232 4.05 -22.87 -13.01
C ASP A 232 3.08 -23.24 -11.87
N VAL A 233 1.90 -22.62 -11.90
CA VAL A 233 0.93 -22.63 -10.80
C VAL A 233 -0.42 -23.10 -11.33
N TYR A 234 -1.03 -24.04 -10.62
CA TYR A 234 -2.36 -24.57 -10.92
C TYR A 234 -3.18 -24.67 -9.64
N VAL A 235 -4.26 -23.90 -9.53
CA VAL A 235 -5.17 -23.87 -8.37
C VAL A 235 -6.53 -24.38 -8.80
N HIS A 236 -6.94 -25.55 -8.30
CA HIS A 236 -8.30 -26.05 -8.50
C HIS A 236 -9.13 -25.80 -7.24
N SER A 237 -10.22 -25.04 -7.34
CA SER A 237 -10.94 -24.50 -6.18
C SER A 237 -12.46 -24.60 -6.26
N TYR A 238 -13.08 -24.73 -5.08
CA TYR A 238 -14.51 -24.92 -4.85
C TYR A 238 -14.96 -24.01 -3.70
N VAL A 239 -15.90 -23.10 -3.92
CA VAL A 239 -16.38 -22.15 -2.90
C VAL A 239 -17.91 -22.10 -2.87
N GLU A 240 -18.53 -22.27 -1.69
CA GLU A 240 -19.99 -22.33 -1.57
C GLU A 240 -20.66 -20.94 -1.70
N THR A 241 -21.48 -20.74 -2.75
CA THR A 241 -22.21 -19.48 -2.98
C THR A 241 -23.62 -19.54 -2.42
N GLN A 242 -23.92 -18.68 -1.45
CA GLN A 242 -25.23 -18.63 -0.80
C GLN A 242 -26.18 -17.68 -1.55
N GLY A 243 -26.41 -18.01 -2.83
CA GLY A 243 -27.45 -17.40 -3.66
C GLY A 243 -26.92 -16.55 -4.84
N PHE A 244 -27.76 -16.44 -5.87
CA PHE A 244 -27.41 -15.96 -7.22
C PHE A 244 -26.82 -14.54 -7.30
N LEU A 245 -27.14 -13.66 -6.33
CA LEU A 245 -26.53 -12.32 -6.26
C LEU A 245 -25.10 -12.33 -5.70
N MET A 246 -24.73 -13.36 -4.95
CA MET A 246 -23.41 -13.47 -4.33
C MET A 246 -22.33 -13.93 -5.31
N ASP A 247 -22.67 -14.67 -6.36
CA ASP A 247 -21.70 -15.29 -7.29
C ASP A 247 -20.61 -14.33 -7.79
N LYS A 248 -20.98 -13.18 -8.36
CA LYS A 248 -19.99 -12.20 -8.86
C LYS A 248 -19.11 -11.60 -7.75
N LEU A 249 -19.64 -11.51 -6.52
CA LEU A 249 -18.89 -11.03 -5.36
C LEU A 249 -17.94 -12.12 -4.85
N VAL A 250 -18.41 -13.35 -4.69
CA VAL A 250 -17.59 -14.51 -4.28
C VAL A 250 -16.49 -14.79 -5.30
N VAL A 251 -16.77 -14.70 -6.60
CA VAL A 251 -15.76 -14.81 -7.67
C VAL A 251 -14.68 -13.73 -7.53
N ASN A 252 -15.06 -12.45 -7.35
CA ASN A 252 -14.10 -11.35 -7.21
C ASN A 252 -13.28 -11.46 -5.91
N MET A 253 -13.88 -11.92 -4.81
CA MET A 253 -13.20 -12.21 -3.55
C MET A 253 -12.24 -13.40 -3.67
N THR A 254 -12.68 -14.49 -4.31
CA THR A 254 -11.86 -15.70 -4.50
C THR A 254 -10.69 -15.40 -5.44
N TRP A 255 -10.91 -14.65 -6.52
CA TRP A 255 -9.84 -14.14 -7.38
C TRP A 255 -8.79 -13.36 -6.59
N ARG A 256 -9.20 -12.44 -5.71
CA ARG A 256 -8.26 -11.71 -4.83
C ARG A 256 -7.49 -12.64 -3.88
N GLY A 257 -8.14 -13.67 -3.34
CA GLY A 257 -7.49 -14.70 -2.52
C GLY A 257 -6.45 -15.50 -3.29
N MET A 258 -6.83 -16.08 -4.44
CA MET A 258 -5.95 -16.94 -5.24
C MET A 258 -4.82 -16.16 -5.93
N LEU A 259 -5.03 -14.88 -6.26
CA LEU A 259 -3.93 -13.99 -6.67
C LEU A 259 -2.86 -13.80 -5.59
N GLY A 260 -3.19 -14.08 -4.32
CA GLY A 260 -2.23 -14.09 -3.23
C GLY A 260 -1.02 -14.98 -3.51
N PHE A 261 -1.21 -16.11 -4.19
CA PHE A 261 -0.10 -17.01 -4.54
C PHE A 261 0.98 -16.33 -5.39
N TRP A 262 0.63 -15.38 -6.25
CA TRP A 262 1.61 -14.61 -7.04
C TRP A 262 2.45 -13.62 -6.21
N LYS A 263 2.10 -13.40 -4.94
CA LYS A 263 2.90 -12.63 -3.96
C LYS A 263 3.77 -13.50 -3.06
N THR A 264 3.82 -14.82 -3.27
CA THR A 264 4.66 -15.71 -2.45
C THR A 264 6.15 -15.31 -2.45
N PRO A 265 6.78 -14.79 -3.53
CA PRO A 265 8.15 -14.27 -3.46
C PRO A 265 8.29 -13.05 -2.54
N GLU A 266 7.32 -12.12 -2.55
CA GLU A 266 7.31 -10.95 -1.65
C GLU A 266 7.27 -11.40 -0.18
N LEU A 267 6.44 -12.39 0.13
CA LEU A 267 6.27 -12.94 1.47
C LEU A 267 7.50 -13.75 1.92
N ALA A 268 8.16 -14.47 1.00
CA ALA A 268 9.41 -15.15 1.26
C ALA A 268 10.54 -14.16 1.62
N GLU A 269 10.67 -13.05 0.90
CA GLU A 269 11.61 -11.98 1.25
C GLU A 269 11.31 -11.35 2.63
N VAL A 270 10.04 -11.11 2.95
CA VAL A 270 9.64 -10.64 4.29
C VAL A 270 10.07 -11.63 5.39
N LYS A 271 9.91 -12.94 5.18
CA LYS A 271 10.35 -13.97 6.13
C LYS A 271 11.88 -14.04 6.24
N LYS A 272 12.62 -14.00 5.12
CA LYS A 272 14.09 -13.94 5.11
C LYS A 272 14.60 -12.71 5.87
N LEU A 273 13.94 -11.56 5.72
CA LEU A 273 14.26 -10.33 6.45
C LEU A 273 13.96 -10.43 7.95
N GLN A 274 12.80 -10.97 8.34
CA GLN A 274 12.45 -11.25 9.74
C GLN A 274 13.46 -12.20 10.40
N TRP A 275 13.81 -13.30 9.72
CA TRP A 275 14.83 -14.24 10.19
C TRP A 275 16.18 -13.55 10.38
N CYS A 276 16.62 -12.73 9.41
CA CYS A 276 17.84 -11.93 9.50
C CYS A 276 17.82 -10.97 10.70
N MET A 277 16.70 -10.27 10.95
CA MET A 277 16.54 -9.36 12.08
C MET A 277 16.69 -10.07 13.43
N VAL A 278 16.08 -11.25 13.58
CA VAL A 278 16.20 -12.09 14.79
C VAL A 278 17.63 -12.62 14.96
N HIS A 279 18.24 -13.13 13.89
CA HIS A 279 19.53 -13.82 13.94
C HIS A 279 20.77 -12.90 13.92
N ARG A 280 20.60 -11.60 13.60
CA ARG A 280 21.65 -10.58 13.62
C ARG A 280 22.47 -10.57 14.92
N ARG A 281 21.84 -10.83 16.07
CA ARG A 281 22.51 -10.91 17.38
C ARG A 281 23.47 -12.10 17.49
N LYS A 282 23.16 -13.27 16.91
CA LYS A 282 24.07 -14.44 16.94
C LYS A 282 25.33 -14.20 16.11
N GLN A 283 25.21 -13.56 14.94
CA GLN A 283 26.38 -13.19 14.13
C GLN A 283 27.28 -12.15 14.82
N GLN A 284 26.71 -11.22 15.60
CA GLN A 284 27.48 -10.25 16.40
C GLN A 284 28.09 -10.84 17.68
N GLN A 285 27.74 -12.08 18.07
CA GLN A 285 28.35 -12.78 19.21
C GLN A 285 29.47 -13.75 18.81
N VAL A 286 29.75 -13.93 17.51
CA VAL A 286 31.01 -14.53 17.07
C VAL A 286 32.11 -13.49 17.30
N ALA A 287 32.81 -13.62 18.42
CA ALA A 287 33.91 -12.73 18.76
C ALA A 287 34.98 -12.72 17.64
N PRO A 288 35.62 -11.57 17.36
CA PRO A 288 36.83 -11.57 16.53
C PRO A 288 37.87 -12.46 17.22
N LEU A 289 38.42 -13.42 16.49
CA LEU A 289 39.48 -14.29 16.99
C LEU A 289 40.62 -13.42 17.55
N SER A 290 40.99 -13.66 18.81
CA SER A 290 42.04 -12.92 19.49
C SER A 290 43.35 -13.01 18.70
N SER A 291 44.03 -11.88 18.56
CA SER A 291 45.18 -11.70 17.66
C SER A 291 46.49 -12.30 18.21
N GLY A 292 46.44 -13.51 18.78
CA GLY A 292 47.59 -14.27 19.26
C GLY A 292 48.07 -15.29 18.23
N ASP A 293 47.20 -16.24 17.86
CA ASP A 293 47.59 -17.49 17.18
C ASP A 293 47.05 -17.61 15.75
N ILE A 294 47.42 -16.67 14.86
CA ILE A 294 47.09 -16.75 13.43
C ILE A 294 48.37 -16.90 12.59
N CYS A 295 48.54 -18.08 12.00
CA CYS A 295 49.62 -18.37 11.06
C CYS A 295 49.66 -17.36 9.90
N SER A 296 50.84 -16.86 9.55
CA SER A 296 51.05 -15.83 8.51
C SER A 296 50.43 -16.21 7.15
N LYS A 297 50.48 -17.49 6.76
CA LYS A 297 49.84 -17.98 5.52
C LYS A 297 48.30 -17.92 5.56
N CYS A 298 47.69 -17.93 6.74
CA CYS A 298 46.24 -17.72 6.90
C CYS A 298 45.87 -16.23 6.75
N ILE A 299 46.73 -15.33 7.22
CA ILE A 299 46.59 -13.87 7.03
C ILE A 299 46.72 -13.51 5.54
N GLU A 300 47.69 -14.07 4.82
CA GLU A 300 47.77 -13.92 3.36
C GLU A 300 46.49 -14.41 2.64
N LYS A 301 45.96 -15.56 3.06
CA LYS A 301 44.73 -16.13 2.46
C LYS A 301 43.49 -15.27 2.75
N GLN A 302 43.38 -14.68 3.94
CA GLN A 302 42.35 -13.66 4.24
C GLN A 302 42.53 -12.39 3.42
N ASN A 303 43.76 -11.86 3.29
CA ASN A 303 44.04 -10.66 2.50
C ASN A 303 43.74 -10.85 1.00
N LEU A 304 43.98 -12.06 0.45
CA LEU A 304 43.58 -12.41 -0.92
C LEU A 304 42.05 -12.48 -1.09
N LEU A 305 41.32 -12.99 -0.09
CA LEU A 305 39.85 -13.03 -0.09
C LEU A 305 39.22 -11.64 0.10
N GLN A 306 39.81 -10.77 0.93
CA GLN A 306 39.38 -9.38 1.08
C GLN A 306 39.65 -8.59 -0.20
N ARG A 307 40.82 -8.72 -0.83
CA ARG A 307 41.10 -8.08 -2.14
C ARG A 307 40.09 -8.49 -3.22
N ARG A 308 39.66 -9.75 -3.25
CA ARG A 308 38.58 -10.21 -4.15
C ARG A 308 37.21 -9.56 -3.88
N ARG A 309 36.91 -9.09 -2.66
CA ARG A 309 35.68 -8.31 -2.38
C ARG A 309 35.76 -6.85 -2.86
N THR A 310 36.95 -6.32 -3.11
CA THR A 310 37.15 -4.93 -3.57
C THR A 310 37.33 -4.76 -5.08
N THR A 311 37.38 -5.84 -5.88
CA THR A 311 37.63 -5.76 -7.33
C THR A 311 36.63 -6.55 -8.16
N SER A 312 35.36 -6.08 -8.22
CA SER A 312 34.34 -6.64 -9.13
C SER A 312 33.31 -5.61 -9.65
N LEU A 313 33.66 -4.33 -9.73
CA LEU A 313 32.83 -3.28 -10.35
C LEU A 313 33.71 -2.27 -11.12
N ASN A 314 34.16 -2.63 -12.34
CA ASN A 314 34.35 -1.72 -13.52
C ASN A 314 35.16 -2.34 -14.69
N GLY A 315 34.51 -3.17 -15.53
CA GLY A 315 34.94 -3.52 -16.90
C GLY A 315 36.28 -4.28 -17.05
N ARG A 316 36.71 -4.77 -18.22
CA ARG A 316 36.12 -4.97 -19.57
C ARG A 316 36.70 -6.34 -20.10
N SER A 317 36.67 -6.85 -21.34
CA SER A 317 36.23 -6.49 -22.72
C SER A 317 36.27 -7.82 -23.55
N ILE A 318 35.76 -8.02 -24.77
CA ILE A 318 34.91 -7.29 -25.74
C ILE A 318 34.41 -8.31 -26.80
N SER A 319 33.38 -7.96 -27.60
CA SER A 319 32.87 -8.73 -28.77
C SER A 319 32.09 -10.02 -28.44
N GLY A 320 31.02 -10.39 -29.15
CA GLY A 320 30.28 -9.70 -30.23
C GLY A 320 28.90 -10.34 -30.37
N THR A 321 27.84 -9.67 -30.83
CA THR A 321 27.78 -9.05 -32.16
C THR A 321 26.54 -8.14 -32.26
N ILE A 322 26.62 -7.03 -33.03
CA ILE A 322 25.48 -6.16 -33.44
C ILE A 322 24.77 -5.44 -32.26
N SER A 323 24.83 -4.11 -32.10
CA SER A 323 25.39 -3.03 -32.95
C SER A 323 24.69 -2.80 -34.31
N LYS A 324 23.34 -2.81 -34.34
CA LYS A 324 22.53 -2.32 -35.50
C LYS A 324 21.54 -1.18 -35.20
N MET A 325 21.16 -0.92 -33.94
CA MET A 325 20.05 0.01 -33.63
C MET A 325 20.42 1.44 -33.21
N LEU A 326 21.70 1.79 -33.07
CA LEU A 326 22.12 3.13 -32.60
C LEU A 326 23.13 3.86 -33.51
N LEU A 327 23.35 3.41 -34.74
CA LEU A 327 24.20 4.08 -35.74
C LEU A 327 23.55 4.26 -37.13
N LEU A 328 22.22 4.34 -37.17
CA LEU A 328 21.46 4.92 -38.29
C LEU A 328 20.54 6.01 -37.72
N GLY A 329 20.85 7.29 -37.99
CA GLY A 329 20.07 8.42 -37.45
C GLY A 329 20.77 9.77 -37.34
N ARG A 330 22.09 9.88 -37.64
CA ARG A 330 22.81 11.18 -37.66
C ARG A 330 23.65 11.42 -38.92
N HIS A 331 23.10 11.14 -40.10
CA HIS A 331 23.57 11.76 -41.35
C HIS A 331 22.45 11.95 -42.39
N LEU A 332 21.47 12.80 -42.06
CA LEU A 332 20.58 13.44 -43.05
C LEU A 332 20.16 14.84 -42.54
N ARG A 333 21.05 15.82 -42.69
CA ARG A 333 20.73 17.25 -42.60
C ARG A 333 20.95 17.90 -43.96
N ARG A 334 19.88 18.01 -44.75
CA ARG A 334 19.54 19.21 -45.56
C ARG A 334 18.22 19.02 -46.32
N SER A 335 17.47 20.12 -46.43
CA SER A 335 16.45 20.38 -47.43
C SER A 335 15.20 19.49 -47.48
N THR A 336 14.20 19.82 -46.64
CA THR A 336 12.89 20.34 -47.12
C THR A 336 12.21 21.15 -46.02
N ASN A 337 11.28 22.03 -46.42
CA ASN A 337 10.46 22.85 -45.52
C ASN A 337 9.13 22.15 -45.16
N LEU A 338 8.41 22.73 -44.18
CA LEU A 338 7.00 22.50 -43.86
C LEU A 338 6.64 21.11 -43.29
N LEU A 339 6.41 21.04 -41.98
CA LEU A 339 5.05 20.96 -41.40
C LEU A 339 5.09 21.07 -39.87
N LEU A 340 4.03 21.63 -39.28
CA LEU A 340 3.85 21.78 -37.83
C LEU A 340 3.17 20.53 -37.24
N PRO A 341 3.68 19.94 -36.15
CA PRO A 341 2.88 19.10 -35.25
C PRO A 341 2.07 20.02 -34.31
N VAL A 342 0.74 19.96 -34.40
CA VAL A 342 -0.17 20.69 -33.51
C VAL A 342 -0.05 20.16 -32.08
N GLN A 343 -0.13 21.06 -31.09
CA GLN A 343 -0.28 20.67 -29.68
C GLN A 343 -1.65 20.03 -29.47
N VAL A 344 -1.70 18.70 -29.33
CA VAL A 344 -2.89 18.00 -28.84
C VAL A 344 -2.91 18.10 -27.32
N ALA A 345 -3.77 18.97 -26.80
CA ALA A 345 -4.13 18.92 -25.38
C ALA A 345 -4.95 17.64 -25.12
N THR A 346 -4.46 16.78 -24.23
CA THR A 346 -5.17 15.56 -23.84
C THR A 346 -6.35 15.91 -22.94
N MET A 347 -7.53 16.08 -23.54
CA MET A 347 -8.79 16.14 -22.79
C MET A 347 -8.95 14.81 -22.03
N SER A 348 -9.17 14.86 -20.71
CA SER A 348 -9.39 13.64 -19.93
C SER A 348 -10.65 12.93 -20.41
N SER A 349 -10.56 11.62 -20.61
CA SER A 349 -11.66 10.81 -21.11
C SER A 349 -12.87 10.83 -20.18
N LEU A 350 -14.06 10.55 -20.74
CA LEU A 350 -15.29 10.44 -19.96
C LEU A 350 -15.21 9.31 -18.91
N ALA A 351 -14.43 8.26 -19.18
CA ALA A 351 -14.14 7.20 -18.21
C ALA A 351 -13.34 7.71 -17.00
N GLU A 352 -12.29 8.50 -17.22
CA GLU A 352 -11.50 9.10 -16.13
C GLU A 352 -12.32 10.10 -15.31
N ARG A 353 -13.18 10.90 -15.96
CA ARG A 353 -14.12 11.79 -15.24
C ARG A 353 -15.12 11.02 -14.39
N PHE A 354 -15.64 9.91 -14.90
CA PHE A 354 -16.57 9.04 -14.18
C PHE A 354 -15.91 8.39 -12.96
N GLU A 355 -14.70 7.82 -13.10
CA GLU A 355 -13.95 7.25 -11.97
C GLU A 355 -13.57 8.31 -10.90
N ARG A 356 -13.23 9.54 -11.31
CA ARG A 356 -13.04 10.66 -10.36
C ARG A 356 -14.33 10.99 -9.60
N SER A 357 -15.48 10.96 -10.26
CA SER A 357 -16.78 11.17 -9.62
C SER A 357 -17.16 10.01 -8.69
N LEU A 358 -16.81 8.77 -9.03
CA LEU A 358 -16.93 7.61 -8.13
C LEU A 358 -16.01 7.70 -6.91
N ALA A 359 -14.84 8.34 -7.04
CA ALA A 359 -13.98 8.62 -5.89
C ALA A 359 -14.56 9.73 -5.00
N LEU A 360 -14.96 10.87 -5.59
CA LEU A 360 -15.54 12.01 -4.89
C LEU A 360 -16.84 11.64 -4.15
N GLY A 361 -17.71 10.84 -4.79
CA GLY A 361 -18.98 10.37 -4.21
C GLY A 361 -18.86 9.50 -2.95
N LYS A 362 -17.67 8.97 -2.64
CA LYS A 362 -17.40 8.25 -1.37
C LYS A 362 -17.25 9.19 -0.18
N ASN A 363 -16.90 10.45 -0.44
CA ASN A 363 -16.58 11.46 0.56
C ASN A 363 -17.73 12.46 0.79
N LEU A 364 -18.83 12.35 0.03
CA LEU A 364 -20.03 13.15 0.20
C LEU A 364 -20.88 12.60 1.38
N PRO A 365 -21.57 13.46 2.14
CA PRO A 365 -22.45 13.01 3.22
C PRO A 365 -23.62 12.17 2.67
N PRO A 366 -24.14 11.21 3.46
CA PRO A 366 -25.19 10.31 3.01
C PRO A 366 -26.48 11.08 2.71
N LEU A 367 -27.00 10.90 1.48
CA LEU A 367 -28.26 11.51 1.06
C LEU A 367 -29.40 11.20 2.04
N SER A 368 -30.19 12.22 2.40
CA SER A 368 -31.43 12.06 3.15
C SER A 368 -32.54 11.48 2.27
N ASP A 369 -32.77 12.10 1.11
CA ASP A 369 -33.79 11.68 0.13
C ASP A 369 -33.55 10.26 -0.42
N ASN A 370 -34.62 9.53 -0.70
CA ASN A 370 -34.60 8.21 -1.30
C ASN A 370 -34.82 8.22 -2.82
N ALA A 371 -35.39 9.28 -3.41
CA ALA A 371 -35.51 9.38 -4.87
C ALA A 371 -34.12 9.58 -5.52
N ALA A 372 -33.33 10.53 -5.04
CA ALA A 372 -31.95 10.77 -5.48
C ALA A 372 -31.05 9.53 -5.33
N LYS A 373 -31.19 8.75 -4.23
CA LYS A 373 -30.50 7.47 -4.06
C LYS A 373 -30.84 6.46 -5.16
N LEU A 374 -32.12 6.39 -5.56
CA LEU A 374 -32.59 5.48 -6.60
C LEU A 374 -32.16 5.93 -8.00
N GLU A 375 -32.13 7.24 -8.25
CA GLU A 375 -31.63 7.83 -9.51
C GLU A 375 -30.12 7.63 -9.67
N MET A 376 -29.31 7.96 -8.66
CA MET A 376 -27.86 7.70 -8.66
C MET A 376 -27.55 6.22 -8.83
N TYR A 377 -28.31 5.33 -8.16
CA TYR A 377 -28.17 3.89 -8.34
C TYR A 377 -28.50 3.47 -9.78
N ALA A 378 -29.60 3.98 -10.35
CA ALA A 378 -30.01 3.68 -11.72
C ALA A 378 -28.95 4.12 -12.74
N LEU A 379 -28.46 5.37 -12.62
CA LEU A 379 -27.44 5.92 -13.51
C LEU A 379 -26.10 5.20 -13.39
N PHE A 380 -25.66 4.87 -12.16
CA PHE A 380 -24.47 4.04 -11.94
C PHE A 380 -24.60 2.66 -12.62
N LYS A 381 -25.78 2.03 -12.52
CA LYS A 381 -26.04 0.72 -13.15
C LYS A 381 -26.06 0.83 -14.67
N GLN A 382 -26.71 1.85 -15.24
CA GLN A 382 -26.75 2.09 -16.69
C GLN A 382 -25.34 2.42 -17.24
N ALA A 383 -24.55 3.24 -16.54
CA ALA A 383 -23.19 3.60 -16.94
C ALA A 383 -22.25 2.38 -17.01
N ASN A 384 -22.37 1.44 -16.07
CA ASN A 384 -21.49 0.27 -15.99
C ASN A 384 -21.99 -0.96 -16.77
N LEU A 385 -23.30 -1.11 -16.97
CA LEU A 385 -23.91 -2.36 -17.47
C LEU A 385 -24.88 -2.15 -18.65
N GLY A 386 -25.10 -0.92 -19.09
CA GLY A 386 -26.08 -0.58 -20.11
C GLY A 386 -27.54 -0.80 -19.65
N LYS A 387 -28.42 -1.01 -20.64
CA LYS A 387 -29.87 -1.19 -20.44
C LYS A 387 -30.18 -2.35 -19.50
N ASN A 388 -31.18 -2.17 -18.64
CA ASN A 388 -31.61 -3.21 -17.71
C ASN A 388 -32.17 -4.44 -18.45
N ALA A 389 -31.40 -5.52 -18.46
CA ALA A 389 -31.77 -6.83 -19.01
C ALA A 389 -32.10 -7.87 -17.93
N THR A 390 -32.33 -7.45 -16.68
CA THR A 390 -32.61 -8.35 -15.55
C THR A 390 -34.11 -8.53 -15.31
N SER A 391 -34.53 -9.67 -14.76
CA SER A 391 -35.93 -9.91 -14.40
C SER A 391 -36.36 -9.04 -13.20
N ARG A 392 -37.61 -8.57 -13.22
CA ARG A 392 -38.18 -7.70 -12.17
C ARG A 392 -38.37 -8.49 -10.86
N PRO A 393 -37.87 -8.00 -9.70
CA PRO A 393 -37.97 -8.73 -8.44
C PRO A 393 -39.41 -9.01 -7.95
N GLY A 394 -39.54 -10.06 -7.13
CA GLY A 394 -40.82 -10.68 -6.75
C GLY A 394 -41.64 -9.93 -5.69
N MET A 395 -42.78 -10.55 -5.32
CA MET A 395 -43.78 -10.09 -4.32
C MET A 395 -43.24 -9.13 -3.24
N LEU A 396 -42.25 -9.64 -2.49
CA LEU A 396 -41.86 -9.15 -1.18
C LEU A 396 -40.57 -8.29 -1.18
N ASP A 397 -39.90 -8.17 -2.33
CA ASP A 397 -38.66 -7.38 -2.44
C ASP A 397 -38.97 -5.92 -2.85
N PHE A 398 -39.47 -5.14 -1.90
CA PHE A 398 -39.84 -3.75 -2.12
C PHE A 398 -38.64 -2.87 -2.51
N VAL A 399 -37.46 -3.11 -1.93
CA VAL A 399 -36.26 -2.29 -2.15
C VAL A 399 -35.58 -2.65 -3.47
N GLY A 400 -35.43 -3.94 -3.78
CA GLY A 400 -34.91 -4.40 -5.06
C GLY A 400 -35.84 -4.05 -6.22
N ARG A 401 -37.17 -4.06 -6.02
CA ARG A 401 -38.09 -3.50 -7.02
C ARG A 401 -37.98 -2.01 -7.20
N ALA A 402 -37.90 -1.20 -6.14
CA ALA A 402 -37.70 0.24 -6.29
C ALA A 402 -36.42 0.56 -7.09
N LYS A 403 -35.34 -0.20 -6.83
CA LYS A 403 -34.06 -0.15 -7.56
C LYS A 403 -34.16 -0.64 -9.01
N TRP A 404 -34.86 -1.75 -9.26
CA TRP A 404 -35.05 -2.29 -10.62
C TRP A 404 -35.93 -1.37 -11.45
N ASP A 405 -37.03 -0.86 -10.88
CA ASP A 405 -37.95 0.07 -11.53
C ASP A 405 -37.23 1.39 -11.87
N ALA A 406 -36.34 1.88 -10.99
CA ALA A 406 -35.51 3.05 -11.26
C ALA A 406 -34.52 2.82 -12.42
N TRP A 407 -33.82 1.68 -12.46
CA TRP A 407 -32.91 1.34 -13.56
C TRP A 407 -33.67 1.11 -14.87
N ASN A 408 -34.82 0.42 -14.83
CA ASN A 408 -35.66 0.16 -16.00
C ASN A 408 -36.26 1.45 -16.59
N ARG A 409 -36.56 2.47 -15.76
CA ARG A 409 -37.03 3.78 -16.22
C ARG A 409 -36.01 4.57 -17.05
N LEU A 410 -34.72 4.21 -17.04
CA LEU A 410 -33.72 4.84 -17.91
C LEU A 410 -33.77 4.33 -19.36
N GLY A 411 -34.46 3.21 -19.62
CA GLY A 411 -34.72 2.70 -20.97
C GLY A 411 -33.45 2.52 -21.80
N ASP A 412 -33.45 3.13 -22.98
CA ASP A 412 -32.39 3.05 -24.00
C ASP A 412 -31.29 4.11 -23.85
N MET A 413 -31.17 4.77 -22.69
CA MET A 413 -30.06 5.67 -22.37
C MET A 413 -28.71 4.96 -22.52
N ASN A 414 -27.80 5.49 -23.35
CA ASN A 414 -26.49 4.88 -23.55
C ASN A 414 -25.59 5.05 -22.30
N GLN A 415 -24.48 4.31 -22.27
CA GLN A 415 -23.58 4.29 -21.12
C GLN A 415 -22.88 5.63 -20.86
N ASP A 416 -22.67 6.46 -21.89
CA ASP A 416 -21.94 7.71 -21.78
C ASP A 416 -22.85 8.86 -21.31
N ASP A 417 -24.10 8.92 -21.76
CA ASP A 417 -25.13 9.79 -21.18
C ASP A 417 -25.35 9.46 -19.69
N ALA A 418 -25.33 8.17 -19.34
CA ALA A 418 -25.46 7.73 -17.96
C ALA A 418 -24.23 8.14 -17.10
N LYS A 419 -23.01 8.07 -17.65
CA LYS A 419 -21.80 8.63 -17.00
C LYS A 419 -21.93 10.13 -16.80
N LEU A 420 -22.28 10.88 -17.85
CA LEU A 420 -22.42 12.34 -17.81
C LEU A 420 -23.45 12.79 -16.77
N LYS A 421 -24.62 12.15 -16.71
CA LYS A 421 -25.65 12.46 -15.70
C LYS A 421 -25.21 12.07 -14.28
N TYR A 422 -24.51 10.96 -14.11
CA TYR A 422 -23.96 10.57 -12.81
C TYR A 422 -22.89 11.55 -12.32
N ILE A 423 -21.97 11.96 -13.22
CA ILE A 423 -20.96 12.99 -12.99
C ILE A 423 -21.63 14.29 -12.54
N ALA A 424 -22.62 14.78 -13.29
CA ALA A 424 -23.32 16.04 -12.99
C ALA A 424 -24.02 16.02 -11.61
N ILE A 425 -24.61 14.89 -11.19
CA ILE A 425 -25.20 14.75 -9.84
C ILE A 425 -24.12 14.78 -8.77
N ILE A 426 -22.97 14.13 -8.98
CA ILE A 426 -21.83 14.20 -8.05
C ILE A 426 -21.25 15.61 -7.96
N GLU A 427 -21.11 16.31 -9.09
CA GLU A 427 -20.61 17.70 -9.17
C GLU A 427 -21.58 18.67 -8.46
N ASP A 428 -22.90 18.54 -8.66
CA ASP A 428 -23.95 19.32 -7.97
C ASP A 428 -23.98 19.05 -6.45
N LEU A 429 -23.89 17.78 -6.03
CA LEU A 429 -23.83 17.42 -4.61
C LEU A 429 -22.52 17.86 -3.96
N ALA A 430 -21.39 17.87 -4.67
CA ALA A 430 -20.14 18.42 -4.18
C ALA A 430 -20.25 19.94 -3.95
N ALA A 431 -20.75 20.68 -4.94
CA ALA A 431 -20.97 22.12 -4.85
C ALA A 431 -21.90 22.50 -3.69
N LYS A 432 -23.01 21.76 -3.49
CA LYS A 432 -23.94 21.96 -2.37
C LYS A 432 -23.36 21.64 -0.99
N ASN A 433 -22.35 20.77 -0.91
CA ASN A 433 -21.62 20.46 0.31
C ASN A 433 -20.32 21.27 0.47
N GLY A 434 -20.14 22.34 -0.31
CA GLY A 434 -18.98 23.25 -0.21
C GLY A 434 -17.68 22.72 -0.81
N ALA A 435 -17.71 21.58 -1.49
CA ALA A 435 -16.55 21.00 -2.16
C ALA A 435 -16.45 21.50 -3.61
N ALA A 436 -15.31 22.12 -3.93
CA ALA A 436 -14.89 22.66 -5.22
C ALA A 436 -15.62 23.92 -5.75
N LYS A 437 -14.87 25.03 -5.77
CA LYS A 437 -14.87 25.98 -6.90
C LYS A 437 -13.51 25.90 -7.58
N GLN A 438 -13.44 25.31 -8.77
CA GLN A 438 -12.55 25.67 -9.88
C GLN A 438 -12.73 24.67 -11.02
N ASP A 439 -13.32 25.12 -12.14
CA ASP A 439 -12.56 25.22 -13.39
C ASP A 439 -13.30 26.14 -14.38
N GLU A 440 -12.69 27.27 -14.75
CA GLU A 440 -12.79 27.96 -16.05
C GLU A 440 -11.96 29.25 -16.00
N GLY A 441 -11.21 29.53 -17.08
CA GLY A 441 -10.43 30.76 -17.23
C GLY A 441 -8.93 30.61 -16.93
N ALA A 442 -8.14 30.29 -17.96
CA ALA A 442 -6.68 30.35 -17.90
C ALA A 442 -6.20 31.82 -17.90
N GLN A 443 -5.92 32.37 -16.72
CA GLN A 443 -5.23 33.64 -16.53
C GLN A 443 -4.10 33.47 -15.50
N ASN A 444 -3.10 34.37 -15.53
CA ASN A 444 -1.96 34.31 -14.62
C ASN A 444 -2.42 34.56 -13.18
N LEU A 445 -2.59 33.49 -12.41
CA LEU A 445 -2.87 33.57 -10.98
C LEU A 445 -1.59 33.92 -10.22
N GLU A 446 -1.53 35.16 -9.73
CA GLU A 446 -0.61 35.53 -8.65
C GLU A 446 -0.87 34.61 -7.46
N VAL A 447 0.19 33.96 -6.95
CA VAL A 447 0.09 33.11 -5.76
C VAL A 447 0.06 34.02 -4.54
N ALA A 448 -1.10 34.63 -4.28
CA ALA A 448 -1.29 35.61 -3.24
C ALA A 448 -0.86 35.09 -1.86
N GLY A 449 0.30 35.58 -1.40
CA GLY A 449 0.77 35.45 -0.02
C GLY A 449 0.06 36.42 0.93
N SER A 450 0.43 36.36 2.20
CA SER A 450 0.00 37.29 3.24
C SER A 450 1.21 38.05 3.80
N GLU A 451 0.98 39.06 4.65
CA GLU A 451 2.05 39.77 5.35
C GLU A 451 2.95 38.81 6.16
N ASP A 452 2.34 37.80 6.79
CA ASP A 452 3.01 36.75 7.58
C ASP A 452 3.59 35.59 6.73
N LEU A 453 3.23 35.46 5.45
CA LEU A 453 3.74 34.42 4.53
C LEU A 453 3.92 34.95 3.11
N LEU A 454 5.16 35.27 2.75
CA LEU A 454 5.51 35.75 1.41
C LEU A 454 5.71 34.56 0.46
N VAL A 455 5.16 34.68 -0.76
CA VAL A 455 5.25 33.65 -1.80
C VAL A 455 5.57 34.31 -3.14
N GLU A 456 6.59 33.81 -3.83
CA GLU A 456 7.09 34.35 -5.10
C GLU A 456 7.55 33.22 -6.04
N ILE A 457 7.50 33.45 -7.36
CA ILE A 457 8.09 32.55 -8.37
C ILE A 457 9.09 33.35 -9.19
N SER A 458 10.38 33.03 -9.02
CA SER A 458 11.47 33.62 -9.80
C SER A 458 11.46 33.17 -11.27
N GLU A 459 12.02 33.99 -12.17
CA GLU A 459 12.19 33.66 -13.59
C GLU A 459 12.98 32.35 -13.81
N ALA A 460 13.91 32.05 -12.90
CA ALA A 460 14.69 30.81 -12.91
C ALA A 460 13.85 29.55 -12.62
N GLY A 461 12.62 29.71 -12.11
CA GLY A 461 11.69 28.63 -11.78
C GLY A 461 11.76 28.15 -10.32
N LEU A 462 12.32 28.94 -9.41
CA LEU A 462 12.23 28.67 -7.97
C LEU A 462 10.98 29.33 -7.40
N LEU A 463 10.11 28.53 -6.74
CA LEU A 463 9.03 29.01 -5.90
C LEU A 463 9.55 29.19 -4.48
N THR A 464 9.72 30.44 -4.04
CA THR A 464 10.07 30.73 -2.64
C THR A 464 8.80 30.81 -1.79
N ILE A 465 8.82 30.14 -0.65
CA ILE A 465 7.82 30.23 0.42
C ILE A 465 8.56 30.69 1.67
N GLN A 466 8.35 31.94 2.07
CA GLN A 466 9.06 32.59 3.18
C GLN A 466 8.10 32.90 4.33
N MET A 467 8.25 32.19 5.44
CA MET A 467 7.58 32.52 6.71
C MET A 467 8.08 33.88 7.20
N ASN A 468 7.18 34.84 7.41
CA ASN A 468 7.51 36.26 7.55
C ASN A 468 6.86 36.90 8.79
N ARG A 469 6.87 36.18 9.90
CA ARG A 469 6.22 36.54 11.18
C ARG A 469 7.25 36.61 12.33
N PRO A 470 8.38 37.35 12.17
CA PRO A 470 9.52 37.28 13.09
C PRO A 470 9.19 37.76 14.51
N SER A 471 8.22 38.68 14.65
CA SER A 471 7.70 39.15 15.94
C SER A 471 6.99 38.07 16.78
N LYS A 472 6.70 36.90 16.17
CA LYS A 472 6.21 35.68 16.83
C LYS A 472 7.17 34.49 16.61
N PHE A 473 8.45 34.75 16.35
CA PHE A 473 9.47 33.73 16.05
C PHE A 473 9.08 32.80 14.88
N ASN A 474 8.34 33.32 13.90
CA ASN A 474 7.75 32.55 12.79
C ASN A 474 6.88 31.37 13.24
N ALA A 475 6.14 31.53 14.35
CA ALA A 475 5.10 30.58 14.76
C ALA A 475 4.04 30.42 13.65
N ILE A 476 3.79 29.17 13.26
CA ILE A 476 2.95 28.79 12.12
C ILE A 476 1.50 28.69 12.58
N ASP A 477 0.62 29.53 12.02
CA ASP A 477 -0.82 29.48 12.27
C ASP A 477 -1.59 28.82 11.10
N ILE A 478 -2.91 28.76 11.24
CA ILE A 478 -3.80 28.13 10.25
C ILE A 478 -3.69 28.80 8.88
N ALA A 479 -3.59 30.14 8.82
CA ALA A 479 -3.50 30.86 7.56
C ALA A 479 -2.15 30.62 6.87
N MET A 480 -1.07 30.52 7.66
CA MET A 480 0.24 30.14 7.16
C MET A 480 0.25 28.71 6.60
N TYR A 481 -0.39 27.75 7.29
CA TYR A 481 -0.53 26.38 6.78
C TYR A 481 -1.35 26.28 5.50
N GLU A 482 -2.51 26.94 5.45
CA GLU A 482 -3.37 26.99 4.25
C GLU A 482 -2.63 27.66 3.07
N GLY A 483 -1.83 28.70 3.33
CA GLY A 483 -0.97 29.35 2.34
C GLY A 483 0.15 28.45 1.80
N ILE A 484 0.87 27.73 2.66
CA ILE A 484 1.91 26.77 2.27
C ILE A 484 1.30 25.65 1.40
N MET A 485 0.20 25.04 1.84
CA MET A 485 -0.51 24.02 1.06
C MET A 485 -0.93 24.55 -0.31
N LYS A 486 -1.57 25.73 -0.36
CA LYS A 486 -2.06 26.35 -1.60
C LYS A 486 -0.92 26.65 -2.59
N ALA A 487 0.20 27.20 -2.12
CA ALA A 487 1.36 27.50 -2.96
C ALA A 487 2.02 26.21 -3.52
N MET A 488 2.11 25.16 -2.71
CA MET A 488 2.62 23.87 -3.18
C MET A 488 1.61 23.20 -4.13
N GLU A 489 0.32 23.13 -3.81
CA GLU A 489 -0.68 22.46 -4.67
C GLU A 489 -0.79 23.13 -6.05
N SER A 490 -0.95 24.46 -6.08
CA SER A 490 -1.05 25.24 -7.34
C SER A 490 0.20 25.14 -8.21
N SER A 491 1.37 24.91 -7.61
CA SER A 491 2.63 24.78 -8.35
C SER A 491 2.95 23.35 -8.80
N LYS A 492 2.19 22.31 -8.42
CA LYS A 492 2.47 20.92 -8.85
C LYS A 492 2.50 20.78 -10.38
N THR A 493 1.50 21.33 -11.07
CA THR A 493 1.31 21.24 -12.53
C THR A 493 1.97 22.37 -13.33
N GLN A 494 2.37 23.46 -12.67
CA GLN A 494 3.00 24.62 -13.31
C GLN A 494 4.39 24.29 -13.87
N ASN A 495 4.55 24.33 -15.21
CA ASN A 495 5.82 23.95 -15.87
C ASN A 495 6.97 24.96 -15.66
N ASN A 496 6.68 26.21 -15.29
CA ASN A 496 7.68 27.21 -14.91
C ASN A 496 8.31 26.93 -13.55
N VAL A 497 7.57 26.36 -12.58
CA VAL A 497 8.12 25.99 -11.27
C VAL A 497 8.90 24.68 -11.38
N LYS A 498 10.20 24.74 -11.10
CA LYS A 498 11.14 23.60 -11.09
C LYS A 498 11.33 23.01 -9.70
N ALA A 499 11.37 23.86 -8.67
CA ALA A 499 11.63 23.50 -7.27
C ALA A 499 10.98 24.50 -6.30
N VAL A 500 10.81 24.09 -5.04
CA VAL A 500 10.35 24.93 -3.92
C VAL A 500 11.52 25.21 -2.98
N LEU A 501 11.59 26.45 -2.47
CA LEU A 501 12.45 26.88 -1.38
C LEU A 501 11.57 27.28 -0.18
N LEU A 502 11.66 26.55 0.92
CA LEU A 502 11.10 26.92 2.22
C LEU A 502 12.17 27.65 3.04
N LYS A 503 11.89 28.90 3.42
CA LYS A 503 12.77 29.76 4.23
C LYS A 503 11.95 30.62 5.20
N SER A 504 12.61 31.54 5.90
CA SER A 504 11.95 32.52 6.77
C SER A 504 12.70 33.84 6.86
N SER A 505 12.15 34.83 7.57
CA SER A 505 12.82 36.10 7.91
C SER A 505 13.12 36.22 9.42
N GLY A 506 14.11 37.04 9.78
CA GLY A 506 14.57 37.21 11.17
C GLY A 506 15.44 36.06 11.69
N ASP A 507 15.65 36.01 13.00
CA ASP A 507 16.64 35.12 13.64
C ASP A 507 16.16 33.69 13.92
N TYR A 508 14.87 33.40 13.76
CA TYR A 508 14.27 32.08 13.96
C TYR A 508 13.82 31.50 12.63
N PHE A 509 14.02 30.19 12.42
CA PHE A 509 13.38 29.51 11.31
C PHE A 509 11.87 29.39 11.57
N SER A 510 11.49 28.76 12.68
CA SER A 510 10.14 28.79 13.24
C SER A 510 10.09 28.18 14.64
N SER A 511 9.27 28.75 15.54
CA SER A 511 8.94 28.15 16.83
C SER A 511 7.88 27.03 16.76
N GLY A 512 7.48 26.59 15.57
CA GLY A 512 6.47 25.55 15.36
C GLY A 512 5.03 26.08 15.39
N ASN A 513 4.07 25.21 15.72
CA ASN A 513 2.65 25.54 15.81
C ASN A 513 2.39 26.76 16.72
N ASP A 514 1.62 27.74 16.25
CA ASP A 514 1.18 28.86 17.10
C ASP A 514 0.19 28.35 18.15
N LEU A 515 0.61 28.35 19.42
CA LEU A 515 -0.20 27.87 20.53
C LEU A 515 -1.49 28.68 20.77
N SER A 516 -1.68 29.83 20.10
CA SER A 516 -3.00 30.48 20.05
C SER A 516 -4.05 29.66 19.29
N MET A 517 -3.67 28.74 18.41
CA MET A 517 -4.60 27.82 17.72
C MET A 517 -5.44 26.97 18.68
N PHE A 518 -4.90 26.59 19.84
CA PHE A 518 -5.61 25.78 20.83
C PHE A 518 -6.53 26.59 21.76
N THR A 519 -6.51 27.93 21.67
CA THR A 519 -7.16 28.81 22.64
C THR A 519 -8.02 29.91 21.98
N SER A 520 -7.81 30.18 20.69
CA SER A 520 -8.62 31.09 19.88
C SER A 520 -9.84 30.37 19.30
N ASN A 521 -10.99 30.48 19.97
CA ASN A 521 -12.26 29.88 19.53
C ASN A 521 -13.30 30.94 19.08
N PRO A 522 -13.07 31.65 17.95
CA PRO A 522 -13.99 32.72 17.50
C PRO A 522 -15.36 32.21 17.06
N ASN A 523 -15.49 30.91 16.76
CA ASN A 523 -16.69 30.29 16.20
C ASN A 523 -17.51 29.48 17.23
N GLY A 524 -17.09 29.44 18.51
CA GLY A 524 -17.80 28.70 19.56
C GLY A 524 -17.82 27.18 19.38
N LEU A 525 -16.80 26.61 18.70
CA LEU A 525 -16.66 25.18 18.48
C LEU A 525 -16.37 24.43 19.80
N SER A 526 -16.69 23.14 19.86
CA SER A 526 -16.24 22.30 20.98
C SER A 526 -14.74 22.01 20.89
N LEU A 527 -14.12 21.59 22.00
CA LEU A 527 -12.68 21.29 22.04
C LEU A 527 -12.34 20.12 21.09
N GLU A 528 -13.22 19.12 21.01
CA GLU A 528 -13.14 17.97 20.11
C GLU A 528 -13.21 18.41 18.65
N ALA A 529 -14.10 19.34 18.30
CA ALA A 529 -14.21 19.88 16.95
C ALA A 529 -12.99 20.73 16.55
N MET A 530 -12.37 21.44 17.50
CA MET A 530 -11.10 22.15 17.27
C MET A 530 -9.93 21.18 17.09
N ALA A 531 -9.83 20.14 17.93
CA ALA A 531 -8.80 19.10 17.83
C ALA A 531 -8.92 18.30 16.52
N GLU A 532 -10.14 17.94 16.10
CA GLU A 532 -10.40 17.31 14.80
C GLU A 532 -9.97 18.20 13.63
N LYS A 533 -10.36 19.48 13.62
CA LYS A 533 -9.95 20.42 12.57
C LYS A 533 -8.42 20.59 12.54
N GLY A 534 -7.76 20.67 13.70
CA GLY A 534 -6.31 20.77 13.81
C GLY A 534 -5.60 19.54 13.25
N ALA A 535 -6.09 18.34 13.56
CA ALA A 535 -5.49 17.08 13.12
C ALA A 535 -5.66 16.89 11.60
N VAL A 536 -6.84 17.21 11.06
CA VAL A 536 -7.09 17.19 9.61
C VAL A 536 -6.25 18.24 8.87
N LEU A 537 -6.06 19.44 9.44
CA LEU A 537 -5.17 20.44 8.86
C LEU A 537 -3.72 19.93 8.80
N LEU A 538 -3.22 19.38 9.90
CA LEU A 538 -1.85 18.87 10.00
C LEU A 538 -1.62 17.67 9.06
N GLU A 539 -2.54 16.70 9.02
CA GLU A 539 -2.43 15.55 8.10
C GLU A 539 -2.35 16.03 6.65
N ASN A 540 -3.17 17.01 6.25
CA ASN A 540 -3.17 17.57 4.90
C ASN A 540 -1.86 18.31 4.57
N VAL A 541 -1.36 19.17 5.46
CA VAL A 541 -0.08 19.87 5.27
C VAL A 541 1.05 18.87 5.05
N VAL A 542 1.21 17.90 5.96
CA VAL A 542 2.25 16.88 5.88
C VAL A 542 2.11 16.04 4.61
N ASN A 543 0.88 15.67 4.24
CA ASN A 543 0.60 14.95 3.00
C ASN A 543 0.99 15.76 1.73
N THR A 544 0.89 17.08 1.76
CA THR A 544 1.42 17.93 0.68
C THR A 544 2.94 17.76 0.54
N PHE A 545 3.71 17.78 1.62
CA PHE A 545 5.17 17.55 1.57
C PHE A 545 5.54 16.10 1.19
N ILE A 546 4.78 15.10 1.63
CA ILE A 546 4.99 13.69 1.23
C ILE A 546 4.81 13.56 -0.30
N THR A 547 3.73 14.10 -0.85
CA THR A 547 3.29 13.87 -2.24
C THR A 547 3.83 14.88 -3.27
N TYR A 548 4.55 15.93 -2.87
CA TYR A 548 5.00 16.96 -3.79
C TYR A 548 6.02 16.43 -4.82
N PRO A 549 5.74 16.50 -6.14
CA PRO A 549 6.52 15.78 -7.17
C PRO A 549 7.85 16.45 -7.55
N LYS A 550 8.08 17.68 -7.09
CA LYS A 550 9.28 18.48 -7.38
C LYS A 550 10.17 18.58 -6.14
N PRO A 551 11.44 19.00 -6.26
CA PRO A 551 12.32 19.23 -5.12
C PRO A 551 11.75 20.28 -4.16
N VAL A 552 11.88 20.00 -2.86
CA VAL A 552 11.65 20.93 -1.74
C VAL A 552 12.97 21.12 -1.02
N VAL A 553 13.45 22.35 -0.98
CA VAL A 553 14.69 22.74 -0.28
C VAL A 553 14.31 23.54 0.95
N ALA A 554 14.78 23.14 2.14
CA ALA A 554 14.68 23.96 3.35
C ALA A 554 15.99 24.71 3.62
N VAL A 555 15.88 25.99 4.01
CA VAL A 555 17.00 26.84 4.38
C VAL A 555 16.74 27.39 5.79
N VAL A 556 17.49 26.85 6.76
CA VAL A 556 17.25 26.99 8.20
C VAL A 556 18.36 27.84 8.81
N GLN A 557 18.10 29.13 8.97
CA GLN A 557 19.09 30.14 9.38
C GLN A 557 19.24 30.30 10.90
N GLY A 558 18.37 29.66 11.70
CA GLY A 558 18.29 29.84 13.15
C GLY A 558 17.46 28.74 13.82
N PRO A 559 16.98 28.93 15.06
CA PRO A 559 16.24 27.89 15.79
C PRO A 559 14.96 27.43 15.08
N ALA A 560 14.73 26.12 15.09
CA ALA A 560 13.53 25.46 14.60
C ALA A 560 12.94 24.55 15.69
N VAL A 561 11.61 24.54 15.86
CA VAL A 561 10.92 23.80 16.93
C VAL A 561 9.70 23.02 16.41
N GLY A 562 9.51 21.80 16.92
CA GLY A 562 8.35 20.94 16.63
C GLY A 562 8.24 20.59 15.14
N ILE A 563 7.05 20.76 14.57
CA ILE A 563 6.74 20.66 13.13
C ILE A 563 7.78 21.28 12.20
N ALA A 564 8.37 22.42 12.57
CA ALA A 564 9.40 23.10 11.78
C ALA A 564 10.73 22.33 11.68
N VAL A 565 10.89 21.30 12.51
CA VAL A 565 12.01 20.34 12.51
C VAL A 565 11.61 19.04 11.85
N THR A 566 10.43 18.50 12.16
CA THR A 566 10.00 17.20 11.65
C THR A 566 9.71 17.23 10.15
N ILE A 567 9.21 18.35 9.62
CA ILE A 567 9.01 18.55 8.17
C ILE A 567 10.33 18.57 7.37
N LEU A 568 11.49 18.78 8.02
CA LEU A 568 12.80 18.77 7.35
C LEU A 568 13.13 17.38 6.79
N ALA A 569 12.70 16.31 7.48
CA ALA A 569 12.83 14.93 6.98
C ALA A 569 11.91 14.63 5.78
N LEU A 570 10.96 15.53 5.47
CA LEU A 570 10.10 15.49 4.28
C LEU A 570 10.52 16.51 3.20
N CYS A 571 11.61 17.24 3.40
CA CYS A 571 12.31 17.97 2.33
C CYS A 571 13.23 17.01 1.54
N ASP A 572 13.76 17.46 0.39
CA ASP A 572 14.74 16.69 -0.40
C ASP A 572 16.17 17.19 -0.21
N LEU A 573 16.33 18.45 0.19
CA LEU A 573 17.60 19.09 0.57
C LEU A 573 17.36 20.02 1.76
N VAL A 574 18.28 20.06 2.73
CA VAL A 574 18.16 20.90 3.93
C VAL A 574 19.53 21.53 4.22
N TYR A 575 19.57 22.86 4.24
CA TYR A 575 20.79 23.63 4.53
C TYR A 575 20.65 24.39 5.85
N LEU A 576 21.63 24.19 6.74
CA LEU A 576 21.65 24.79 8.08
C LEU A 576 22.73 25.86 8.18
N LYS A 577 22.42 26.96 8.87
CA LYS A 577 23.45 27.85 9.42
C LYS A 577 24.02 27.17 10.67
N GLU A 578 25.33 27.27 10.90
CA GLU A 578 26.01 26.62 12.03
C GLU A 578 25.38 26.96 13.42
N THR A 579 24.79 28.15 13.54
CA THR A 579 24.08 28.62 14.75
C THR A 579 22.64 28.09 14.91
N ALA A 580 22.13 27.28 13.98
CA ALA A 580 20.79 26.72 14.06
C ALA A 580 20.70 25.59 15.10
N THR A 581 19.55 25.51 15.79
CA THR A 581 19.26 24.43 16.75
C THR A 581 17.90 23.83 16.46
N LEU A 582 17.84 22.50 16.38
CA LEU A 582 16.62 21.75 16.10
C LEU A 582 16.09 21.13 17.40
N HIS A 583 14.80 21.28 17.70
CA HIS A 583 14.23 20.92 19.00
C HIS A 583 12.79 20.39 18.88
N THR A 584 12.48 19.24 19.49
CA THR A 584 11.16 18.60 19.44
C THR A 584 10.59 18.35 20.85
N PRO A 585 10.08 19.39 21.52
CA PRO A 585 9.68 19.35 22.94
C PRO A 585 8.34 18.60 23.23
N PHE A 586 7.97 17.61 22.40
CA PHE A 586 6.64 17.00 22.37
C PHE A 586 6.14 16.53 23.75
N THR A 587 6.91 15.69 24.43
CA THR A 587 6.54 15.15 25.75
C THR A 587 6.39 16.25 26.81
N SER A 588 7.23 17.29 26.78
CA SER A 588 7.13 18.44 27.70
C SER A 588 5.92 19.35 27.44
N LEU A 589 5.24 19.17 26.30
CA LEU A 589 4.04 19.89 25.91
C LEU A 589 2.79 18.99 25.90
N GLY A 590 2.87 17.76 26.44
CA GLY A 590 1.76 16.80 26.43
C GLY A 590 1.36 16.33 25.03
N GLN A 591 2.32 16.22 24.10
CA GLN A 591 2.11 15.88 22.70
C GLN A 591 2.98 14.70 22.25
N SER A 592 2.61 14.08 21.12
CA SER A 592 3.36 13.01 20.45
C SER A 592 4.19 13.54 19.26
N PRO A 593 5.14 12.75 18.73
CA PRO A 593 5.79 13.05 17.45
C PRO A 593 4.82 13.25 16.29
N GLU A 594 5.21 14.09 15.32
CA GLU A 594 4.40 14.52 14.18
C GLU A 594 5.19 14.52 12.85
N ALA A 595 4.50 14.69 11.72
CA ALA A 595 5.06 14.76 10.37
C ALA A 595 5.99 13.59 9.97
N CYS A 596 5.54 12.37 10.27
CA CYS A 596 6.25 11.10 10.08
C CYS A 596 7.52 10.92 10.92
N SER A 597 7.81 11.80 11.87
CA SER A 597 9.07 11.75 12.63
C SER A 597 9.23 10.51 13.49
N SER A 598 8.13 9.88 13.96
CA SER A 598 8.19 8.60 14.68
C SER A 598 8.76 7.45 13.83
N LEU A 599 8.68 7.55 12.50
CA LEU A 599 9.28 6.61 11.56
C LEU A 599 10.60 7.13 10.98
N LEU A 600 10.63 8.39 10.54
CA LEU A 600 11.75 8.97 9.81
C LEU A 600 12.97 9.19 10.70
N PHE A 601 12.82 9.73 11.92
CA PHE A 601 13.98 10.02 12.76
C PHE A 601 14.70 8.72 13.18
N PRO A 602 14.04 7.65 13.65
CA PRO A 602 14.71 6.37 13.91
C PRO A 602 15.38 5.75 12.69
N ARG A 603 14.90 5.99 11.46
CA ARG A 603 15.53 5.55 10.21
C ARG A 603 16.75 6.38 9.82
N ILE A 604 16.73 7.69 10.09
CA ILE A 604 17.79 8.65 9.76
C ILE A 604 18.93 8.57 10.79
N MET A 605 18.63 8.88 12.06
CA MET A 605 19.64 9.06 13.12
C MET A 605 19.77 7.87 14.08
N GLY A 606 19.03 6.78 13.83
CA GLY A 606 18.97 5.61 14.71
C GLY A 606 18.14 5.85 15.99
N SER A 607 17.63 4.76 16.57
CA SER A 607 16.68 4.82 17.69
C SER A 607 17.21 5.56 18.92
N ALA A 608 18.52 5.53 19.20
CA ALA A 608 19.08 6.20 20.38
C ALA A 608 19.00 7.73 20.29
N ARG A 609 19.46 8.33 19.19
CA ARG A 609 19.41 9.78 18.99
C ARG A 609 17.98 10.26 18.72
N ALA A 610 17.18 9.45 18.01
CA ALA A 610 15.77 9.73 17.79
C ALA A 610 14.98 9.73 19.12
N ASN A 611 15.21 8.78 20.03
CA ASN A 611 14.54 8.76 21.33
C ASN A 611 14.97 9.93 22.23
N ALA A 612 16.24 10.30 22.24
CA ALA A 612 16.71 11.49 22.96
C ALA A 612 16.00 12.76 22.45
N MET A 613 15.88 12.91 21.14
CA MET A 613 15.23 14.06 20.51
C MET A 613 13.70 14.06 20.67
N LEU A 614 13.02 12.93 20.48
CA LEU A 614 11.55 12.83 20.47
C LEU A 614 10.91 12.58 21.84
N LEU A 615 11.60 11.89 22.76
CA LEU A 615 11.05 11.51 24.08
C LEU A 615 11.60 12.39 25.21
N LEU A 616 12.90 12.71 25.19
CA LEU A 616 13.53 13.60 26.19
C LEU A 616 13.50 15.08 25.78
N GLY A 617 13.22 15.39 24.51
CA GLY A 617 13.25 16.75 23.98
C GLY A 617 14.66 17.33 23.83
N GLU A 618 15.69 16.50 23.69
CA GLU A 618 17.06 17.00 23.49
C GLU A 618 17.17 17.86 22.21
N LYS A 619 17.99 18.91 22.29
CA LYS A 619 18.34 19.72 21.12
C LYS A 619 19.39 19.01 20.27
N LEU A 620 19.15 18.97 18.97
CA LEU A 620 20.11 18.54 17.96
C LEU A 620 20.80 19.79 17.38
N SER A 621 22.13 19.82 17.36
CA SER A 621 22.86 20.95 16.79
C SER A 621 22.85 20.91 15.25
N ALA A 622 23.12 22.05 14.61
CA ALA A 622 23.23 22.10 13.14
C ALA A 622 24.26 21.12 12.57
N LYS A 623 25.36 20.88 13.30
CA LYS A 623 26.37 19.88 12.94
C LYS A 623 25.85 18.45 13.13
N ASP A 624 25.29 18.13 14.30
CA ASP A 624 24.76 16.78 14.56
C ASP A 624 23.71 16.40 13.52
N ALA A 625 22.88 17.35 13.08
CA ALA A 625 21.86 17.11 12.06
C ALA A 625 22.45 16.67 10.71
N VAL A 626 23.63 17.17 10.33
CA VAL A 626 24.37 16.72 9.14
C VAL A 626 25.08 15.40 9.43
N ASP A 627 25.75 15.25 10.57
CA ASP A 627 26.45 14.03 10.98
C ASP A 627 25.49 12.82 11.10
N THR A 628 24.19 13.05 11.40
CA THR A 628 23.14 12.03 11.38
C THR A 628 22.31 11.97 10.10
N GLY A 629 22.59 12.79 9.09
CA GLY A 629 21.87 12.78 7.80
C GLY A 629 20.43 13.32 7.81
N LEU A 630 20.02 14.09 8.83
CA LEU A 630 18.77 14.85 8.83
C LEU A 630 18.88 16.12 7.96
N ALA A 631 20.11 16.60 7.76
CA ALA A 631 20.42 17.74 6.90
C ALA A 631 21.53 17.42 5.89
N THR A 632 21.55 18.19 4.79
CA THR A 632 22.48 17.99 3.68
C THR A 632 23.85 18.57 3.99
N GLU A 633 23.92 19.86 4.31
CA GLU A 633 25.15 20.60 4.60
C GLU A 633 24.87 21.71 5.63
N VAL A 634 25.91 22.05 6.41
CA VAL A 634 25.92 23.15 7.37
C VAL A 634 27.03 24.13 6.99
N TYR A 635 26.78 25.44 7.11
CA TYR A 635 27.75 26.48 6.75
C TYR A 635 27.90 27.55 7.83
N GLY A 636 29.09 28.14 7.90
CA GLY A 636 29.38 29.28 8.76
C GLY A 636 28.65 30.55 8.30
N ALA A 637 28.40 31.46 9.24
CA ALA A 637 27.55 32.63 9.01
C ALA A 637 28.00 33.57 7.87
N ALA A 638 29.30 33.60 7.55
CA ALA A 638 29.87 34.47 6.52
C ALA A 638 29.73 33.92 5.08
N GLU A 639 29.47 32.62 4.90
CA GLU A 639 29.38 32.00 3.58
C GLU A 639 27.98 31.43 3.26
N PHE A 640 27.15 31.20 4.28
CA PHE A 640 25.83 30.54 4.21
C PHE A 640 25.00 30.91 2.99
N ASP A 641 24.66 32.19 2.81
CA ASP A 641 23.80 32.64 1.70
C ASP A 641 24.43 32.35 0.33
N SER A 642 25.74 32.57 0.18
CA SER A 642 26.48 32.33 -1.07
C SER A 642 26.53 30.84 -1.44
N LYS A 643 26.68 29.96 -0.45
CA LYS A 643 26.70 28.51 -0.65
C LYS A 643 25.31 27.99 -0.98
N VAL A 644 24.29 28.41 -0.23
CA VAL A 644 22.89 28.05 -0.47
C VAL A 644 22.45 28.49 -1.86
N GLN A 645 22.74 29.74 -2.25
CA GLN A 645 22.46 30.25 -3.60
C GLN A 645 23.13 29.40 -4.69
N SER A 646 24.43 29.11 -4.53
CA SER A 646 25.18 28.25 -5.47
C SER A 646 24.54 26.85 -5.64
N LYS A 647 23.97 26.29 -4.56
CA LYS A 647 23.29 24.98 -4.57
C LYS A 647 21.91 25.05 -5.22
N LEU A 648 21.17 26.14 -5.01
CA LEU A 648 19.88 26.39 -5.67
C LEU A 648 20.05 26.58 -7.19
N GLU A 649 21.04 27.35 -7.64
CA GLU A 649 21.39 27.49 -9.05
C GLU A 649 21.82 26.15 -9.68
N LEU A 650 22.60 25.36 -8.95
CA LEU A 650 23.01 24.01 -9.37
C LEU A 650 21.84 23.02 -9.47
N LEU A 651 20.74 23.25 -8.74
CA LEU A 651 19.50 22.48 -8.82
C LEU A 651 18.64 22.94 -10.01
N LEU A 652 18.44 24.25 -10.16
CA LEU A 652 17.60 24.89 -11.19
C LEU A 652 18.16 24.77 -12.62
N SER A 653 19.45 24.47 -12.74
CA SER A 653 20.16 24.17 -14.00
C SER A 653 20.02 22.71 -14.48
N ARG A 654 19.40 21.82 -13.69
CA ARG A 654 19.20 20.41 -14.09
C ARG A 654 17.89 20.20 -14.84
N TYR A 655 17.81 19.12 -15.61
CA TYR A 655 16.61 18.75 -16.36
C TYR A 655 15.45 18.39 -15.41
N PRO A 656 14.33 19.16 -15.38
CA PRO A 656 13.29 18.98 -14.36
C PRO A 656 12.64 17.59 -14.38
N GLN A 657 12.38 17.02 -15.55
CA GLN A 657 11.82 15.67 -15.69
C GLN A 657 12.74 14.59 -15.12
N ALA A 658 14.06 14.77 -15.20
CA ALA A 658 15.02 13.83 -14.62
C ALA A 658 14.95 13.87 -13.09
N ILE A 659 14.96 15.07 -12.50
CA ILE A 659 14.86 15.19 -11.03
C ILE A 659 13.51 14.67 -10.51
N GLN A 660 12.39 15.03 -11.15
CA GLN A 660 11.05 14.58 -10.74
C GLN A 660 10.95 13.04 -10.77
N ARG A 661 11.47 12.39 -11.82
CA ARG A 661 11.52 10.93 -11.92
C ARG A 661 12.48 10.32 -10.89
N SER A 662 13.65 10.91 -10.65
CA SER A 662 14.56 10.47 -9.59
C SER A 662 13.92 10.56 -8.20
N LYS A 663 13.21 11.66 -7.89
CA LYS A 663 12.46 11.82 -6.63
C LYS A 663 11.36 10.77 -6.50
N ALA A 664 10.62 10.47 -7.57
CA ALA A 664 9.58 9.43 -7.58
C ALA A 664 10.12 7.99 -7.45
N LEU A 665 11.39 7.75 -7.79
CA LEU A 665 12.06 6.47 -7.53
C LEU A 665 12.60 6.39 -6.10
N ILE A 666 13.11 7.49 -5.54
CA ILE A 666 13.59 7.59 -4.15
C ILE A 666 12.41 7.51 -3.16
N ARG A 667 11.28 8.17 -3.48
CA ARG A 667 10.01 8.05 -2.77
C ARG A 667 9.04 7.21 -3.59
N SER A 668 9.23 5.89 -3.56
CA SER A 668 8.34 4.95 -4.24
C SER A 668 6.89 5.09 -3.77
N ALA A 669 5.94 4.54 -4.52
CA ALA A 669 4.52 4.58 -4.13
C ALA A 669 4.26 3.89 -2.77
N GLU A 670 5.09 2.93 -2.39
CA GLU A 670 5.06 2.18 -1.13
C GLU A 670 5.56 3.05 0.01
N THR A 671 6.66 3.77 -0.23
CA THR A 671 7.21 4.78 0.70
C THR A 671 6.20 5.90 0.94
N VAL A 672 5.53 6.38 -0.11
CA VAL A 672 4.46 7.39 -0.02
C VAL A 672 3.27 6.88 0.81
N LYS A 673 2.78 5.66 0.55
CA LYS A 673 1.70 5.03 1.34
C LYS A 673 2.09 4.87 2.81
N GLU A 674 3.31 4.41 3.09
CA GLU A 674 3.79 4.22 4.47
C GLU A 674 3.85 5.55 5.23
N LEU A 675 4.37 6.61 4.61
CA LEU A 675 4.42 7.94 5.21
C LEU A 675 3.01 8.50 5.44
N GLN A 676 2.09 8.35 4.48
CA GLN A 676 0.68 8.75 4.65
C GLN A 676 -0.02 8.01 5.79
N GLU A 677 0.29 6.74 5.98
CA GLU A 677 -0.25 5.90 7.05
C GLU A 677 0.34 6.24 8.43
N VAL A 678 1.63 6.56 8.51
CA VAL A 678 2.24 7.08 9.75
C VAL A 678 1.70 8.47 10.09
N ASN A 679 1.60 9.38 9.12
CA ASN A 679 1.08 10.73 9.28
C ASN A 679 -0.33 10.73 9.91
N ARG A 680 -1.25 9.92 9.37
CA ARG A 680 -2.61 9.78 9.92
C ARG A 680 -2.63 9.24 11.34
N ARG A 681 -1.75 8.27 11.64
CA ARG A 681 -1.63 7.68 12.99
C ARG A 681 -1.09 8.68 14.01
N GLU A 682 -0.05 9.43 13.65
CA GLU A 682 0.48 10.52 14.48
C GLU A 682 -0.55 11.62 14.72
N CYS A 683 -1.28 12.05 13.68
CA CYS A 683 -2.34 13.05 13.80
C CYS A 683 -3.53 12.55 14.65
N ALA A 684 -3.86 11.26 14.59
CA ALA A 684 -4.87 10.65 15.46
C ALA A 684 -4.42 10.62 16.93
N THR A 685 -3.18 10.23 17.22
CA THR A 685 -2.63 10.27 18.58
C THR A 685 -2.48 11.70 19.12
N LEU A 686 -2.06 12.66 18.29
CA LEU A 686 -2.06 14.08 18.67
C LEU A 686 -3.46 14.57 19.04
N LYS A 687 -4.49 14.23 18.26
CA LYS A 687 -5.88 14.59 18.55
C LYS A 687 -6.35 14.06 19.91
N GLU A 688 -6.00 12.82 20.26
CA GLU A 688 -6.30 12.24 21.57
C GLU A 688 -5.55 12.98 22.70
N LEU A 689 -4.28 13.34 22.49
CA LEU A 689 -3.45 14.05 23.47
C LEU A 689 -3.84 15.52 23.67
N TRP A 690 -4.28 16.23 22.62
CA TRP A 690 -4.79 17.61 22.74
C TRP A 690 -6.10 17.70 23.55
N LEU A 691 -6.85 16.60 23.67
CA LEU A 691 -8.00 16.46 24.58
C LEU A 691 -7.60 15.97 25.98
N GLY A 692 -6.33 15.59 26.16
CA GLY A 692 -5.77 15.09 27.42
C GLY A 692 -5.40 16.22 28.40
N PRO A 693 -5.40 15.93 29.71
CA PRO A 693 -5.09 16.93 30.73
C PRO A 693 -3.65 17.46 30.62
N GLU A 694 -2.69 16.63 30.20
CA GLU A 694 -1.26 17.01 30.12
C GLU A 694 -1.00 18.14 29.11
N CYS A 695 -1.64 18.09 27.93
CA CYS A 695 -1.54 19.14 26.91
C CYS A 695 -2.20 20.43 27.40
N MET A 696 -3.39 20.34 28.01
CA MET A 696 -4.08 21.49 28.58
C MET A 696 -3.26 22.16 29.69
N ASP A 697 -2.65 21.38 30.57
CA ASP A 697 -1.74 21.85 31.61
C ASP A 697 -0.52 22.56 31.02
N ALA A 698 0.05 22.03 29.93
CA ALA A 698 1.19 22.65 29.24
C ALA A 698 0.82 23.98 28.56
N ILE A 699 -0.36 24.06 27.93
CA ILE A 699 -0.88 25.28 27.31
C ILE A 699 -1.11 26.36 28.38
N LEU A 700 -1.74 26.02 29.50
CA LEU A 700 -1.97 26.93 30.62
C LEU A 700 -0.64 27.42 31.23
N LYS A 701 0.32 26.51 31.44
CA LYS A 701 1.68 26.86 31.91
C LYS A 701 2.39 27.79 30.91
N PHE A 702 2.25 27.59 29.61
CA PHE A 702 2.79 28.50 28.60
C PHE A 702 2.12 29.87 28.61
N GLN A 703 0.79 29.94 28.72
CA GLN A 703 0.05 31.21 28.83
C GLN A 703 0.45 32.00 30.08
N SER A 704 0.60 31.33 31.23
CA SER A 704 0.98 31.97 32.51
C SER A 704 2.35 32.69 32.48
N ARG A 705 3.22 32.35 31.52
CA ARG A 705 4.55 32.96 31.31
C ARG A 705 4.53 34.23 30.44
N LYS A 706 3.35 34.75 30.09
CA LYS A 706 3.18 36.02 29.35
C LYS A 706 2.89 37.22 30.28
N HIS A 707 3.11 37.06 31.58
CA HIS A 707 3.01 38.08 32.62
C HIS A 707 4.31 38.14 33.42
#